data_AF-A0A954KYW6-F1
#
_entry.id   AF-A0A954KYW6-F1
#
_cell.length_a   1.000
_cell.length_b   1.000
_cell.length_c   1.000
_cell.angle_alpha   90.00
_cell.angle_beta   90.00
_cell.angle_gamma   90.00
#
_symmetry.space_group_name_H-M   'P 1'
#
loop_
_entity.id
_entity.type
_entity.pdbx_description
1 polymer ?
#
loop_
_entity_poly.entity_id
_entity_poly.type
_entity_poly.pdbx_seq_one_letter_code
_entity_poly.pdbx_strand_id
1 'polypeptide(L)'
;MTHWLRSLTSPISTEPSGLRPRRRRRIYSPSAAESLEVRNYLSAIVVNTSTDVADPNDGVLSLREAISLANETPNADTIEFSLANRTITVGAELPEIVNPVTIDASAQAGGNPITLRPASSTIDAHGLVIASSGVVINGLKIDGFAGDGIHSMTDQELVLNQVVIVNNDGVGVNHEGSLYLNRAFDVPDSDGLSEFNNNGLGGVFVRQSLQADRAVTAVGNQGVGIAAVLDITIDGGVISIDNQGAGVQSVRGEVTLRQGISADAVPIIVTNNAGPGILAGSTVRADATAAGFDPDDGPTRDVRIQTAAFVSSNGGWGILAARGNVFLNTVLGANTTAVSEFRSTVSGNGASGLGPLTFLDSDGLPDENPNPLYEDRGGIWAAGSVHVVRADVSNNSGAGILANKDVFATDPVVEDNHGTGIQAVAGHVDIIVPGSNSRISRNAGIGIAAGVDGASLFDLEPENHDRNENFGRVTIRSPIEIAENAGWGILAHEDILLGPFEDDAEESVVAFNGNTSLPIFSYALGQSTAEQAPRLLESGGGIAAGGNISGPTGFGASGLFVLDNEGAGVVAGGSIDLVQPNVFGNQGPGIQSLGGSVNVFGSGNSSGVVPGVLANRGAGIQAAQNVFLQIPELEISFNSFWGIVAGGDVFGQEFGGTANLRVSENFNPSTGNPFTIDPDGEMRLLTSGELTPSGGIFAGQNVSLFDVEITRNFGDGVVAGNDIFIQRGEISENTGEVATAGGTVTLIDVTNGSPVVTNTSDSGFGSLRNAVLAGGIVSFDLDVLGPGPHTINLLSELAIDKSVYIDGPGADLIAIDGGSSTRLFSITESDADIQVEIRGLTLRNGNANGGDGGAIFNDGAELTLREVVLTGNGGNLGGAIYSAAGSASDDGGDPYGGDPYGGGGGGGGGLVSRL
;
A
#
# COMPACT_ATOMS: atom_id res chain seq x y z
N MET A 1 -23.22 0.38 -49.65
CA MET A 1 -24.35 0.68 -50.56
C MET A 1 -24.45 2.20 -50.76
N THR A 2 -23.96 2.66 -51.92
CA THR A 2 -24.33 3.83 -52.76
C THR A 2 -25.31 4.94 -52.32
N HIS A 3 -24.77 6.18 -52.24
CA HIS A 3 -25.06 7.44 -52.98
C HIS A 3 -26.48 7.91 -53.48
N TRP A 4 -26.88 9.14 -53.02
CA TRP A 4 -27.25 10.43 -53.72
C TRP A 4 -28.55 10.73 -54.55
N LEU A 5 -29.18 11.92 -54.27
CA LEU A 5 -29.69 13.03 -55.17
C LEU A 5 -30.45 14.17 -54.37
N ARG A 6 -29.92 15.42 -54.16
CA ARG A 6 -30.15 16.81 -54.75
C ARG A 6 -31.60 17.41 -54.79
N SER A 7 -31.95 18.73 -54.69
CA SER A 7 -31.31 20.07 -54.42
C SER A 7 -32.33 21.29 -54.44
N LEU A 8 -31.89 22.53 -54.02
CA LEU A 8 -32.30 23.94 -54.37
C LEU A 8 -33.36 24.68 -53.46
N THR A 9 -33.32 25.98 -53.05
CA THR A 9 -32.64 27.28 -53.43
C THR A 9 -32.70 28.39 -52.32
N SER A 10 -31.81 29.41 -52.38
CA SER A 10 -31.53 30.60 -51.50
C SER A 10 -32.51 31.80 -51.51
N PRO A 11 -32.29 32.89 -50.71
CA PRO A 11 -31.78 34.19 -51.27
C PRO A 11 -30.93 35.13 -50.34
N ILE A 12 -30.44 36.23 -50.93
CA ILE A 12 -29.40 37.24 -50.52
C ILE A 12 -29.99 38.67 -50.25
N SER A 13 -29.22 39.48 -49.49
CA SER A 13 -29.20 40.93 -49.10
C SER A 13 -29.83 42.06 -49.94
N THR A 14 -30.12 43.23 -49.29
CA THR A 14 -29.48 44.59 -49.52
C THR A 14 -30.01 45.72 -48.58
N GLU A 15 -29.13 46.69 -48.22
CA GLU A 15 -29.35 48.05 -47.63
C GLU A 15 -29.78 49.11 -48.71
N PRO A 16 -29.99 50.46 -48.53
CA PRO A 16 -29.46 51.44 -47.52
C PRO A 16 -30.31 52.71 -47.08
N SER A 17 -29.76 53.48 -46.10
CA SER A 17 -29.70 54.96 -45.84
C SER A 17 -30.87 56.00 -46.02
N GLY A 18 -31.03 56.95 -45.06
CA GLY A 18 -31.53 58.34 -45.35
C GLY A 18 -32.13 59.26 -44.25
N LEU A 19 -31.30 60.11 -43.62
CA LEU A 19 -31.48 61.56 -43.26
C LEU A 19 -32.49 62.13 -42.21
N ARG A 20 -31.94 62.87 -41.22
CA ARG A 20 -32.52 63.91 -40.28
C ARG A 20 -32.67 65.29 -40.98
N PRO A 21 -33.46 66.35 -40.53
CA PRO A 21 -33.14 67.16 -39.31
C PRO A 21 -34.21 68.11 -38.64
N ARG A 22 -33.88 68.54 -37.38
CA ARG A 22 -33.92 69.91 -36.76
C ARG A 22 -35.07 70.46 -35.86
N ARG A 23 -34.64 70.83 -34.63
CA ARG A 23 -34.84 72.04 -33.78
C ARG A 23 -36.15 72.29 -32.99
N ARG A 24 -36.02 72.38 -31.65
CA ARG A 24 -36.68 73.41 -30.82
C ARG A 24 -35.69 74.03 -29.81
N ARG A 25 -35.69 75.36 -29.74
CA ARG A 25 -34.90 76.23 -28.85
C ARG A 25 -35.47 76.16 -27.41
N ARG A 26 -34.60 76.11 -26.40
CA ARG A 26 -34.91 76.52 -25.03
C ARG A 26 -34.32 77.92 -24.78
N ILE A 27 -35.13 78.80 -24.23
CA ILE A 27 -34.82 80.18 -23.86
C ILE A 27 -34.22 80.17 -22.45
N TYR A 28 -33.14 80.92 -22.25
CA TYR A 28 -32.54 81.22 -20.94
C TYR A 28 -33.32 82.33 -20.22
N SER A 29 -33.39 82.26 -18.89
CA SER A 29 -33.59 83.42 -18.00
C SER A 29 -32.68 83.24 -16.76
N PRO A 30 -32.09 84.32 -16.21
CA PRO A 30 -30.83 84.22 -15.46
C PRO A 30 -30.96 84.35 -13.93
N SER A 31 -29.99 83.72 -13.25
CA SER A 31 -29.36 84.05 -11.95
C SER A 31 -30.24 84.41 -10.73
N ALA A 32 -30.34 83.47 -9.79
CA ALA A 32 -30.21 83.76 -8.37
C ALA A 32 -29.03 82.94 -7.85
N ALA A 33 -28.03 83.63 -7.31
CA ALA A 33 -26.92 83.02 -6.60
C ALA A 33 -27.46 82.36 -5.33
N GLU A 34 -27.39 81.03 -5.27
CA GLU A 34 -27.38 80.31 -4.00
C GLU A 34 -25.92 80.11 -3.59
N SER A 35 -25.67 80.38 -2.31
CA SER A 35 -24.35 80.43 -1.68
C SER A 35 -23.47 79.26 -2.09
N LEU A 36 -22.20 79.57 -2.37
CA LEU A 36 -21.11 78.62 -2.23
C LEU A 36 -21.14 78.05 -0.81
N GLU A 37 -21.83 76.93 -0.59
CA GLU A 37 -21.45 76.04 0.50
C GLU A 37 -20.02 75.59 0.19
N VAL A 38 -19.16 75.73 1.19
CA VAL A 38 -17.76 75.42 1.12
C VAL A 38 -17.62 74.00 0.58
N ARG A 39 -17.03 73.88 -0.62
CA ARG A 39 -16.32 72.65 -0.97
C ARG A 39 -15.22 72.52 0.07
N ASN A 40 -15.47 71.77 1.15
CA ASN A 40 -14.38 71.14 1.89
C ASN A 40 -13.81 70.14 0.90
N TYR A 41 -12.91 70.64 0.05
CA TYR A 41 -12.08 69.81 -0.78
C TYR A 41 -11.39 68.84 0.17
N LEU A 42 -11.60 67.55 -0.07
CA LEU A 42 -10.65 66.49 0.22
C LEU A 42 -9.33 66.92 -0.45
N SER A 43 -8.55 67.79 0.20
CA SER A 43 -7.22 68.14 -0.28
C SER A 43 -6.30 67.02 0.19
N ALA A 44 -5.92 66.14 -0.72
CA ALA A 44 -4.85 65.18 -0.44
C ALA A 44 -3.58 65.93 0.01
N ILE A 45 -2.91 65.41 1.01
CA ILE A 45 -1.63 65.90 1.52
C ILE A 45 -0.55 65.39 0.56
N VAL A 46 0.03 66.28 -0.26
CA VAL A 46 0.97 65.88 -1.32
C VAL A 46 2.42 66.05 -0.88
N VAL A 47 3.12 64.94 -0.66
CA VAL A 47 4.56 64.88 -0.38
C VAL A 47 5.34 65.23 -1.64
N ASN A 48 6.10 66.33 -1.61
CA ASN A 48 6.80 66.86 -2.79
C ASN A 48 8.33 67.00 -2.62
N THR A 49 8.87 66.65 -1.45
CA THR A 49 10.32 66.53 -1.23
C THR A 49 10.71 65.14 -0.71
N SER A 50 11.88 64.66 -1.14
CA SER A 50 12.46 63.39 -0.68
C SER A 50 13.33 63.55 0.57
N THR A 51 13.45 64.78 1.10
CA THR A 51 14.21 65.08 2.32
C THR A 51 13.37 64.77 3.56
N ASP A 52 13.96 64.11 4.55
CA ASP A 52 13.35 63.92 5.86
C ASP A 52 13.71 65.08 6.81
N VAL A 53 13.05 66.22 6.61
CA VAL A 53 13.19 67.43 7.44
C VAL A 53 11.80 67.96 7.75
N ALA A 54 11.53 68.25 9.03
CA ALA A 54 10.31 68.95 9.44
C ALA A 54 10.59 70.46 9.55
N ASP A 55 10.31 71.21 8.49
CA ASP A 55 10.34 72.68 8.46
C ASP A 55 9.15 73.21 7.63
N PRO A 56 8.03 73.56 8.28
CA PRO A 56 6.83 74.06 7.59
C PRO A 56 7.03 75.35 6.77
N ASN A 57 8.19 76.00 6.85
CA ASN A 57 8.49 77.27 6.18
C ASN A 57 9.45 77.14 4.99
N ASP A 58 9.87 75.92 4.62
CA ASP A 58 10.82 75.70 3.52
C ASP A 58 10.14 75.67 2.13
N GLY A 59 8.81 75.64 2.10
CA GLY A 59 7.99 75.66 0.88
C GLY A 59 7.86 74.30 0.19
N VAL A 60 8.36 73.23 0.80
CA VAL A 60 8.13 71.84 0.40
C VAL A 60 7.40 71.09 1.52
N LEU A 61 7.00 69.84 1.27
CA LEU A 61 6.29 69.00 2.22
C LEU A 61 6.89 67.60 2.20
N SER A 62 7.55 67.24 3.30
CA SER A 62 8.16 65.93 3.53
C SER A 62 7.13 64.90 4.00
N LEU A 63 7.47 63.60 3.92
CA LEU A 63 6.61 62.53 4.45
C LEU A 63 6.39 62.69 5.96
N ARG A 64 7.40 63.13 6.71
CA ARG A 64 7.30 63.40 8.15
C ARG A 64 6.25 64.46 8.46
N GLU A 65 6.26 65.55 7.70
CA GLU A 65 5.25 66.62 7.84
C GLU A 65 3.88 66.14 7.40
N ALA A 66 3.80 65.34 6.32
CA ALA A 66 2.54 64.77 5.85
C ALA A 66 1.86 63.91 6.92
N ILE A 67 2.61 63.02 7.57
CA ILE A 67 2.09 62.19 8.67
C ILE A 67 1.68 63.08 9.85
N SER A 68 2.50 64.08 10.19
CA SER A 68 2.19 65.00 11.28
C SER A 68 0.89 65.77 11.02
N LEU A 69 0.66 66.23 9.79
CA LEU A 69 -0.57 66.91 9.38
C LEU A 69 -1.79 65.98 9.39
N ALA A 70 -1.65 64.74 8.93
CA ALA A 70 -2.73 63.75 9.01
C ALA A 70 -3.10 63.45 10.48
N ASN A 71 -2.11 63.41 11.37
CA ASN A 71 -2.31 63.24 12.81
C ASN A 71 -2.99 64.45 13.49
N GLU A 72 -3.16 65.59 12.82
CA GLU A 72 -3.91 66.72 13.36
C GLU A 72 -5.42 66.61 13.10
N THR A 73 -5.87 65.74 12.19
CA THR A 73 -7.28 65.57 11.86
C THR A 73 -7.82 64.20 12.26
N PRO A 74 -9.02 64.12 12.87
CA PRO A 74 -9.62 62.84 13.27
C PRO A 74 -10.30 62.10 12.10
N ASN A 75 -10.39 62.72 10.91
CA ASN A 75 -11.00 62.10 9.74
C ASN A 75 -9.91 61.40 8.92
N ALA A 76 -10.31 60.44 8.07
CA ALA A 76 -9.37 59.79 7.17
C ALA A 76 -8.81 60.79 6.15
N ASP A 77 -7.50 61.04 6.23
CA ASP A 77 -6.75 61.84 5.26
C ASP A 77 -6.08 60.96 4.20
N THR A 78 -5.78 61.52 3.04
CA THR A 78 -5.00 60.84 1.99
C THR A 78 -3.66 61.54 1.81
N ILE A 79 -2.56 60.78 1.94
CA ILE A 79 -1.21 61.23 1.61
C ILE A 79 -0.86 60.70 0.23
N GLU A 80 -0.55 61.60 -0.70
CA GLU A 80 -0.09 61.28 -2.05
C GLU A 80 1.37 61.73 -2.24
N PHE A 81 2.05 61.21 -3.26
CA PHE A 81 3.43 61.59 -3.57
C PHE A 81 3.50 62.37 -4.88
N SER A 82 4.46 63.28 -4.99
CA SER A 82 4.82 63.97 -6.24
C SER A 82 6.31 64.25 -6.21
N LEU A 83 7.11 63.18 -6.28
CA LEU A 83 8.54 63.24 -6.05
C LEU A 83 9.36 63.13 -7.34
N ALA A 84 10.38 63.98 -7.48
CA ALA A 84 11.39 63.83 -8.53
C ALA A 84 12.35 62.66 -8.23
N ASN A 85 12.74 62.49 -6.96
CA ASN A 85 13.50 61.34 -6.48
C ASN A 85 12.57 60.41 -5.68
N ARG A 86 12.43 59.16 -6.12
CA ARG A 86 11.51 58.17 -5.52
C ARG A 86 12.03 57.51 -4.25
N THR A 87 13.25 57.85 -3.81
CA THR A 87 13.79 57.36 -2.53
C THR A 87 13.73 58.46 -1.48
N ILE A 88 12.98 58.23 -0.40
CA ILE A 88 12.95 59.08 0.78
C ILE A 88 13.96 58.51 1.78
N THR A 89 14.97 59.32 2.10
CA THR A 89 16.01 58.93 3.07
C THR A 89 15.60 59.43 4.45
N VAL A 90 15.24 58.50 5.32
CA VAL A 90 14.71 58.73 6.67
C VAL A 90 15.89 58.93 7.64
N GLY A 91 16.03 60.13 8.20
CA GLY A 91 17.14 60.52 9.07
C GLY A 91 16.93 60.17 10.54
N ALA A 92 15.68 59.97 10.96
CA ALA A 92 15.25 59.49 12.28
C ALA A 92 13.89 58.79 12.14
N GLU A 93 13.44 58.03 13.13
CA GLU A 93 12.12 57.37 13.10
C GLU A 93 11.00 58.34 12.68
N LEU A 94 10.14 57.93 11.74
CA LEU A 94 9.01 58.74 11.26
C LEU A 94 7.99 58.92 12.39
N PRO A 95 7.19 60.00 12.39
CA PRO A 95 6.14 60.18 13.38
C PRO A 95 5.16 59.01 13.34
N GLU A 96 4.74 58.55 14.51
CA GLU A 96 3.73 57.51 14.66
C GLU A 96 2.40 57.94 14.03
N ILE A 97 1.76 57.04 13.27
CA ILE A 97 0.45 57.28 12.67
C ILE A 97 -0.63 57.01 13.72
N VAL A 98 -1.28 58.06 14.22
CA VAL A 98 -2.26 57.99 15.32
C VAL A 98 -3.71 58.30 14.91
N ASN A 99 -3.93 58.79 13.69
CA ASN A 99 -5.27 58.94 13.08
C ASN A 99 -5.39 58.17 11.75
N PRO A 100 -6.62 57.85 11.28
CA PRO A 100 -6.83 57.09 10.05
C PRO A 100 -6.21 57.81 8.85
N VAL A 101 -5.46 57.08 8.02
CA VAL A 101 -4.79 57.66 6.86
C VAL A 101 -4.65 56.65 5.73
N THR A 102 -4.85 57.10 4.50
CA THR A 102 -4.49 56.37 3.29
C THR A 102 -3.18 56.93 2.76
N ILE A 103 -2.11 56.14 2.75
CA ILE A 103 -0.83 56.47 2.12
C ILE A 103 -0.83 55.88 0.71
N ASP A 104 -1.03 56.71 -0.29
CA ASP A 104 -1.10 56.30 -1.69
C ASP A 104 0.16 56.66 -2.47
N ALA A 105 1.07 55.69 -2.57
CA ALA A 105 2.25 55.74 -3.42
C ALA A 105 2.04 55.10 -4.81
N SER A 106 0.83 54.63 -5.12
CA SER A 106 0.53 53.89 -6.36
C SER A 106 0.42 54.79 -7.60
N ALA A 107 0.05 56.06 -7.45
CA ALA A 107 -0.29 56.97 -8.56
C ALA A 107 0.91 57.52 -9.38
N GLN A 108 2.14 57.02 -9.20
CA GLN A 108 3.37 57.64 -9.75
C GLN A 108 3.85 57.05 -11.09
N ALA A 109 3.73 57.82 -12.18
CA ALA A 109 4.09 57.44 -13.55
C ALA A 109 5.54 56.90 -13.70
N GLY A 110 5.74 55.60 -13.92
CA GLY A 110 7.07 55.03 -14.21
C GLY A 110 7.40 53.67 -13.59
N GLY A 111 6.45 52.96 -12.97
CA GLY A 111 6.59 51.56 -12.56
C GLY A 111 7.46 51.28 -11.32
N ASN A 112 8.37 52.18 -10.93
CA ASN A 112 9.18 52.01 -9.72
C ASN A 112 8.45 52.54 -8.46
N PRO A 113 8.35 51.76 -7.37
CA PRO A 113 7.67 52.18 -6.14
C PRO A 113 8.39 53.32 -5.43
N ILE A 114 7.66 54.12 -4.65
CA ILE A 114 8.26 55.04 -3.68
C ILE A 114 8.97 54.20 -2.63
N THR A 115 10.25 54.48 -2.38
CA THR A 115 11.10 53.69 -1.47
C THR A 115 11.43 54.50 -0.21
N LEU A 116 11.11 53.96 0.96
CA LEU A 116 11.63 54.41 2.24
C LEU A 116 12.93 53.66 2.54
N ARG A 117 13.99 54.40 2.86
CA ARG A 117 15.27 53.84 3.32
C ARG A 117 15.79 54.66 4.49
N PRO A 118 16.46 54.06 5.48
CA PRO A 118 17.11 54.83 6.51
C PRO A 118 18.38 55.50 5.97
N ALA A 119 18.76 56.64 6.56
CA ALA A 119 20.01 57.34 6.28
C ALA A 119 21.23 56.54 6.74
N SER A 120 21.04 55.63 7.69
CA SER A 120 22.05 54.70 8.21
C SER A 120 21.36 53.45 8.73
N SER A 121 21.95 52.28 8.47
CA SER A 121 21.48 50.99 8.99
C SER A 121 21.66 50.82 10.50
N THR A 122 22.19 51.81 11.23
CA THR A 122 22.32 51.78 12.70
C THR A 122 21.25 52.57 13.42
N ILE A 123 20.31 53.17 12.68
CA ILE A 123 19.15 53.82 13.30
C ILE A 123 18.19 52.69 13.67
N ASP A 124 18.03 52.46 14.97
CA ASP A 124 17.01 51.59 15.56
C ASP A 124 15.63 52.22 15.35
N ALA A 125 15.16 52.20 14.11
CA ALA A 125 13.89 52.77 13.68
C ALA A 125 13.16 51.76 12.80
N HIS A 126 11.85 51.74 12.98
CA HIS A 126 10.93 51.06 12.08
C HIS A 126 10.72 51.87 10.80
N GLY A 127 10.33 51.21 9.71
CA GLY A 127 9.98 51.90 8.46
C GLY A 127 8.75 52.79 8.63
N LEU A 128 7.68 52.22 9.20
CA LEU A 128 6.48 52.94 9.65
C LEU A 128 5.99 52.39 10.99
N VAL A 129 5.53 53.29 11.87
CA VAL A 129 4.91 52.95 13.15
C VAL A 129 3.43 53.35 13.11
N ILE A 130 2.53 52.41 13.40
CA ILE A 130 1.07 52.59 13.30
C ILE A 130 0.40 52.28 14.64
N ALA A 131 -0.41 53.22 15.13
CA ALA A 131 -1.30 53.03 16.28
C ALA A 131 -2.75 53.44 15.99
N SER A 132 -3.06 53.78 14.73
CA SER A 132 -4.41 54.13 14.30
C SER A 132 -5.16 52.97 13.66
N SER A 133 -6.49 52.97 13.81
CA SER A 133 -7.39 52.20 12.95
C SER A 133 -7.48 52.78 11.53
N GLY A 134 -7.90 51.96 10.56
CA GLY A 134 -8.31 52.43 9.23
C GLY A 134 -7.15 52.97 8.39
N VAL A 135 -5.96 52.41 8.58
CA VAL A 135 -4.77 52.74 7.79
C VAL A 135 -4.73 51.88 6.53
N VAL A 136 -4.54 52.52 5.38
CA VAL A 136 -4.41 51.87 4.08
C VAL A 136 -3.10 52.32 3.45
N ILE A 137 -2.27 51.39 2.95
CA ILE A 137 -1.00 51.70 2.29
C ILE A 137 -0.99 51.07 0.90
N ASN A 138 -0.78 51.88 -0.13
CA ASN A 138 -0.77 51.44 -1.53
C ASN A 138 0.59 51.75 -2.18
N GLY A 139 1.27 50.74 -2.74
CA GLY A 139 2.41 50.93 -3.66
C GLY A 139 3.73 51.41 -3.03
N LEU A 140 3.97 51.12 -1.74
CA LEU A 140 5.14 51.57 -1.00
C LEU A 140 6.21 50.48 -0.88
N LYS A 141 7.47 50.84 -1.09
CA LYS A 141 8.65 50.00 -0.80
C LYS A 141 9.33 50.45 0.49
N ILE A 142 9.68 49.54 1.38
CA ILE A 142 10.42 49.78 2.64
C ILE A 142 11.67 48.88 2.62
N ASP A 143 12.87 49.48 2.70
CA ASP A 143 14.12 48.77 2.44
C ASP A 143 15.25 49.17 3.41
N GLY A 144 15.68 48.21 4.25
CA GLY A 144 16.94 48.31 4.99
C GLY A 144 16.87 48.89 6.40
N PHE A 145 15.72 48.86 7.07
CA PHE A 145 15.55 49.36 8.45
C PHE A 145 16.07 48.36 9.50
N ALA A 146 16.59 48.86 10.62
CA ALA A 146 17.09 48.00 11.71
C ALA A 146 15.95 47.44 12.60
N GLY A 147 14.77 48.06 12.57
CA GLY A 147 13.55 47.50 13.16
C GLY A 147 12.70 46.78 12.12
N ASP A 148 11.43 46.56 12.46
CA ASP A 148 10.41 46.08 11.53
C ASP A 148 10.20 47.06 10.34
N GLY A 149 9.84 46.53 9.18
CA GLY A 149 9.45 47.36 8.04
C GLY A 149 8.17 48.16 8.35
N ILE A 150 7.14 47.49 8.84
CA ILE A 150 5.94 48.10 9.42
C ILE A 150 5.72 47.51 10.81
N HIS A 151 5.69 48.36 11.83
CA HIS A 151 5.37 48.02 13.20
C HIS A 151 4.00 48.62 13.57
N SER A 152 3.00 47.77 13.82
CA SER A 152 1.63 48.21 14.08
C SER A 152 1.12 47.68 15.42
N MET A 153 0.94 48.59 16.38
CA MET A 153 0.52 48.32 17.76
C MET A 153 -1.01 48.31 17.93
N THR A 154 -1.77 48.55 16.86
CA THR A 154 -3.23 48.56 16.87
C THR A 154 -3.81 47.17 16.58
N ASP A 155 -4.87 46.80 17.29
CA ASP A 155 -5.62 45.55 17.10
C ASP A 155 -6.66 45.64 15.96
N GLN A 156 -6.74 46.79 15.30
CA GLN A 156 -7.67 47.07 14.20
C GLN A 156 -7.07 46.66 12.85
N GLU A 157 -7.94 46.48 11.85
CA GLU A 157 -7.51 46.04 10.52
C GLU A 157 -6.52 47.02 9.85
N LEU A 158 -5.43 46.46 9.32
CA LEU A 158 -4.46 47.15 8.45
C LEU A 158 -4.61 46.63 7.01
N VAL A 159 -4.64 47.54 6.03
CA VAL A 159 -4.74 47.18 4.60
C VAL A 159 -3.47 47.58 3.88
N LEU A 160 -2.79 46.61 3.26
CA LEU A 160 -1.57 46.83 2.47
C LEU A 160 -1.78 46.32 1.04
N ASN A 161 -1.60 47.19 0.06
CA ASN A 161 -1.77 46.84 -1.35
C ASN A 161 -0.46 47.09 -2.10
N GLN A 162 0.05 46.07 -2.79
CA GLN A 162 1.26 46.16 -3.63
C GLN A 162 2.48 46.72 -2.87
N VAL A 163 2.70 46.25 -1.64
CA VAL A 163 3.82 46.71 -0.80
C VAL A 163 5.05 45.83 -1.00
N VAL A 164 6.24 46.42 -0.95
CA VAL A 164 7.51 45.67 -1.06
C VAL A 164 8.36 45.97 0.17
N ILE A 165 8.51 45.01 1.07
CA ILE A 165 9.22 45.21 2.33
C ILE A 165 10.40 44.25 2.40
N VAL A 166 11.61 44.81 2.35
CA VAL A 166 12.82 44.01 2.13
C VAL A 166 14.00 44.41 3.00
N ASN A 167 14.87 43.44 3.30
CA ASN A 167 16.17 43.64 3.94
C ASN A 167 16.10 44.35 5.31
N ASN A 168 15.01 44.23 6.05
CA ASN A 168 14.91 44.82 7.38
C ASN A 168 15.43 43.83 8.43
N ASP A 169 16.10 44.30 9.48
CA ASP A 169 16.64 43.41 10.51
C ASP A 169 15.50 42.82 11.40
N GLY A 170 14.36 43.51 11.49
CA GLY A 170 13.14 43.01 12.15
C GLY A 170 12.24 42.15 11.25
N VAL A 171 10.94 42.12 11.54
CA VAL A 171 9.92 41.49 10.70
C VAL A 171 9.53 42.46 9.57
N GLY A 172 9.21 41.96 8.38
CA GLY A 172 8.67 42.82 7.32
C GLY A 172 7.39 43.56 7.77
N VAL A 173 6.40 42.82 8.25
CA VAL A 173 5.19 43.37 8.89
C VAL A 173 4.95 42.69 10.24
N ASN A 174 4.88 43.47 11.31
CA ASN A 174 4.50 43.04 12.64
C ASN A 174 3.23 43.79 13.06
N HIS A 175 2.11 43.08 13.21
CA HIS A 175 0.81 43.71 13.44
C HIS A 175 -0.02 43.00 14.51
N GLU A 176 -0.56 43.77 15.46
CA GLU A 176 -1.43 43.26 16.53
C GLU A 176 -2.84 42.85 16.05
N GLY A 177 -3.34 43.44 14.96
CA GLY A 177 -4.67 43.22 14.41
C GLY A 177 -4.74 42.24 13.26
N SER A 178 -5.83 42.32 12.50
CA SER A 178 -6.02 41.57 11.26
C SER A 178 -5.38 42.30 10.08
N LEU A 179 -4.70 41.56 9.21
CA LEU A 179 -4.02 42.13 8.04
C LEU A 179 -4.73 41.72 6.76
N TYR A 180 -5.01 42.71 5.92
CA TYR A 180 -5.54 42.51 4.59
C TYR A 180 -4.51 42.90 3.53
N LEU A 181 -4.11 41.95 2.70
CA LEU A 181 -3.16 42.16 1.61
C LEU A 181 -3.85 42.19 0.25
N ASN A 182 -3.48 43.16 -0.57
CA ASN A 182 -3.87 43.25 -1.99
C ASN A 182 -5.38 43.20 -2.24
N ARG A 183 -6.17 43.96 -1.48
CA ARG A 183 -7.64 44.02 -1.57
C ARG A 183 -8.11 44.38 -2.97
N ALA A 184 -8.98 43.55 -3.54
CA ALA A 184 -9.34 43.58 -4.96
C ALA A 184 -9.99 44.90 -5.45
N PHE A 185 -10.56 45.70 -4.56
CA PHE A 185 -11.23 46.97 -4.92
C PHE A 185 -10.32 48.21 -4.90
N ASP A 186 -9.05 48.08 -4.48
CA ASP A 186 -8.13 49.20 -4.25
C ASP A 186 -6.95 49.27 -5.25
N VAL A 187 -6.89 48.40 -6.28
CA VAL A 187 -5.73 48.29 -7.19
C VAL A 187 -6.06 48.71 -8.63
N PRO A 188 -5.44 49.77 -9.18
CA PRO A 188 -5.52 50.11 -10.59
C PRO A 188 -4.54 49.24 -11.42
N ASP A 189 -5.08 48.36 -12.27
CA ASP A 189 -4.46 47.79 -13.49
C ASP A 189 -2.92 47.59 -13.48
N SER A 190 -2.35 46.97 -12.45
CA SER A 190 -0.94 46.60 -12.46
C SER A 190 -0.68 45.31 -11.69
N ASP A 191 0.22 44.49 -12.23
CA ASP A 191 0.65 43.16 -11.78
C ASP A 191 1.38 43.16 -10.41
N GLY A 192 1.22 44.20 -9.58
CA GLY A 192 1.94 44.34 -8.32
C GLY A 192 1.47 43.33 -7.28
N LEU A 193 2.40 42.48 -6.83
CA LEU A 193 2.25 41.57 -5.70
C LEU A 193 2.82 42.22 -4.44
N SER A 194 2.38 41.75 -3.26
CA SER A 194 3.03 42.14 -2.01
C SER A 194 4.22 41.21 -1.72
N GLU A 195 5.38 41.80 -1.46
CA GLU A 195 6.67 41.09 -1.30
C GLU A 195 7.28 41.38 0.08
N PHE A 196 7.72 40.33 0.79
CA PHE A 196 8.29 40.39 2.13
C PHE A 196 9.58 39.57 2.19
N ASN A 197 10.70 40.13 1.74
CA ASN A 197 11.91 39.35 1.42
C ASN A 197 13.15 39.75 2.24
N ASN A 198 13.97 38.77 2.61
CA ASN A 198 15.26 38.95 3.31
C ASN A 198 15.16 39.74 4.63
N ASN A 199 14.03 39.64 5.34
CA ASN A 199 13.87 40.27 6.64
C ASN A 199 14.40 39.34 7.76
N GLY A 200 14.90 39.91 8.86
CA GLY A 200 15.61 39.17 9.91
C GLY A 200 14.71 38.33 10.81
N LEU A 201 13.60 38.85 11.32
CA LEU A 201 12.74 38.07 12.23
C LEU A 201 11.58 37.35 11.51
N GLY A 202 11.35 37.64 10.23
CA GLY A 202 10.33 37.00 9.41
C GLY A 202 9.76 37.92 8.33
N GLY A 203 8.99 37.38 7.39
CA GLY A 203 8.33 38.17 6.35
C GLY A 203 7.11 38.92 6.90
N VAL A 204 6.09 38.18 7.32
CA VAL A 204 4.84 38.72 7.87
C VAL A 204 4.47 38.00 9.16
N PHE A 205 4.14 38.74 10.21
CA PHE A 205 3.59 38.21 11.45
C PHE A 205 2.40 39.05 11.93
N VAL A 206 1.26 38.41 12.16
CA VAL A 206 0.05 39.07 12.65
C VAL A 206 -0.61 38.30 13.79
N ARG A 207 -1.13 39.00 14.80
CA ARG A 207 -1.75 38.37 15.99
C ARG A 207 -3.22 37.99 15.82
N GLN A 208 -3.86 38.37 14.72
CA GLN A 208 -5.19 37.90 14.35
C GLN A 208 -5.14 37.14 13.01
N SER A 209 -6.09 37.39 12.11
CA SER A 209 -6.16 36.71 10.82
C SER A 209 -5.44 37.49 9.72
N LEU A 210 -4.90 36.77 8.75
CA LEU A 210 -4.34 37.32 7.52
C LEU A 210 -5.24 36.93 6.35
N GLN A 211 -5.68 37.92 5.57
CA GLN A 211 -6.40 37.71 4.32
C GLN A 211 -5.64 38.33 3.15
N ALA A 212 -5.61 37.66 2.00
CA ALA A 212 -5.08 38.22 0.77
C ALA A 212 -5.93 37.83 -0.45
N ASP A 213 -6.31 38.79 -1.29
CA ASP A 213 -7.06 38.51 -2.54
C ASP A 213 -6.14 38.22 -3.74
N ARG A 214 -4.84 38.49 -3.60
CA ARG A 214 -3.82 38.27 -4.64
C ARG A 214 -2.58 37.63 -4.03
N ALA A 215 -1.65 37.22 -4.89
CA ALA A 215 -0.49 36.48 -4.44
C ALA A 215 0.38 37.25 -3.45
N VAL A 216 0.98 36.49 -2.54
CA VAL A 216 1.91 36.99 -1.52
C VAL A 216 3.23 36.26 -1.67
N THR A 217 4.33 37.01 -1.62
CA THR A 217 5.70 36.49 -1.74
C THR A 217 6.48 36.75 -0.46
N ALA A 218 7.11 35.73 0.10
CA ALA A 218 8.00 35.81 1.25
C ALA A 218 9.24 34.94 1.03
N VAL A 219 10.38 35.56 0.74
CA VAL A 219 11.61 34.86 0.30
C VAL A 219 12.82 35.24 1.13
N GLY A 220 13.60 34.24 1.56
CA GLY A 220 14.93 34.45 2.17
C GLY A 220 14.91 35.06 3.57
N ASN A 221 13.78 35.03 4.28
CA ASN A 221 13.68 35.61 5.61
C ASN A 221 14.43 34.74 6.65
N GLN A 222 15.06 35.35 7.65
CA GLN A 222 15.76 34.62 8.72
C GLN A 222 14.82 34.11 9.83
N GLY A 223 13.51 34.23 9.63
CA GLY A 223 12.44 33.62 10.43
C GLY A 223 11.36 33.00 9.54
N VAL A 224 10.11 33.00 9.99
CA VAL A 224 8.97 32.48 9.21
C VAL A 224 8.69 33.36 7.99
N GLY A 225 8.25 32.74 6.89
CA GLY A 225 7.82 33.46 5.69
C GLY A 225 6.54 34.27 5.95
N ILE A 226 5.41 33.57 6.11
CA ILE A 226 4.09 34.17 6.38
C ILE A 226 3.48 33.52 7.63
N ALA A 227 3.14 34.32 8.63
CA ALA A 227 2.55 33.84 9.87
C ALA A 227 1.36 34.67 10.35
N ALA A 228 0.38 33.97 10.94
CA ALA A 228 -0.74 34.54 11.66
C ALA A 228 -1.06 33.70 12.89
N VAL A 229 -1.52 34.32 13.97
CA VAL A 229 -1.96 33.56 15.15
C VAL A 229 -3.30 32.88 14.89
N LEU A 230 -4.20 33.51 14.14
CA LEU A 230 -5.50 32.94 13.74
C LEU A 230 -5.43 32.46 12.28
N ASP A 231 -6.48 32.69 11.49
CA ASP A 231 -6.60 32.10 10.15
C ASP A 231 -5.74 32.82 9.11
N ILE A 232 -5.18 32.04 8.18
CA ILE A 232 -4.56 32.55 6.96
C ILE A 232 -5.43 32.16 5.78
N THR A 233 -5.93 33.14 5.04
CA THR A 233 -6.65 32.92 3.78
C THR A 233 -5.99 33.69 2.64
N ILE A 234 -5.46 33.00 1.64
CA ILE A 234 -4.81 33.63 0.48
C ILE A 234 -5.46 33.12 -0.81
N ASP A 235 -6.21 33.99 -1.46
CA ASP A 235 -7.02 33.76 -2.65
C ASP A 235 -6.30 34.21 -3.93
N GLY A 236 -4.98 34.00 -4.03
CA GLY A 236 -4.17 34.51 -5.13
C GLY A 236 -2.87 33.78 -5.45
N GLY A 237 -2.53 32.70 -4.74
CA GLY A 237 -1.23 32.03 -4.81
C GLY A 237 -0.25 32.49 -3.73
N VAL A 238 0.79 31.69 -3.48
CA VAL A 238 1.80 31.97 -2.44
C VAL A 238 3.17 31.55 -2.95
N ILE A 239 4.18 32.41 -2.79
CA ILE A 239 5.58 32.05 -2.99
C ILE A 239 6.30 32.20 -1.65
N SER A 240 6.68 31.09 -1.03
CA SER A 240 7.42 31.07 0.23
C SER A 240 8.67 30.22 0.12
N ILE A 241 9.84 30.86 -0.03
CA ILE A 241 11.08 30.17 -0.42
C ILE A 241 12.27 30.57 0.47
N ASP A 242 13.13 29.61 0.82
CA ASP A 242 14.42 29.83 1.50
C ASP A 242 14.30 30.57 2.86
N ASN A 243 13.17 30.43 3.57
CA ASN A 243 12.99 31.03 4.89
C ASN A 243 13.60 30.13 5.98
N GLN A 244 14.17 30.71 7.05
CA GLN A 244 14.78 29.96 8.16
C GLN A 244 13.76 29.48 9.23
N GLY A 245 12.48 29.74 9.02
CA GLY A 245 11.36 29.17 9.77
C GLY A 245 10.41 28.37 8.87
N ALA A 246 9.16 28.22 9.30
CA ALA A 246 8.10 27.69 8.44
C ALA A 246 7.87 28.57 7.20
N GLY A 247 7.37 27.98 6.12
CA GLY A 247 6.96 28.76 4.96
C GLY A 247 5.69 29.56 5.23
N VAL A 248 4.61 28.85 5.55
CA VAL A 248 3.32 29.42 5.95
C VAL A 248 2.87 28.78 7.27
N GLN A 249 2.57 29.60 8.28
CA GLN A 249 2.18 29.11 9.60
C GLN A 249 0.95 29.84 10.16
N SER A 250 -0.13 29.12 10.40
CA SER A 250 -1.15 29.54 11.36
C SER A 250 -0.87 28.91 12.72
N VAL A 251 -0.89 29.68 13.81
CA VAL A 251 -0.58 29.14 15.16
C VAL A 251 -1.80 28.46 15.80
N ARG A 252 -2.99 29.05 15.69
CA ARG A 252 -4.23 28.57 16.33
C ARG A 252 -5.43 28.50 15.39
N GLY A 253 -5.28 28.89 14.13
CA GLY A 253 -6.33 28.87 13.13
C GLY A 253 -6.06 27.88 12.00
N GLU A 254 -6.71 28.14 10.88
CA GLU A 254 -6.62 27.35 9.66
C GLU A 254 -5.74 28.03 8.62
N VAL A 255 -5.23 27.25 7.67
CA VAL A 255 -4.55 27.78 6.47
C VAL A 255 -5.37 27.41 5.24
N THR A 256 -5.90 28.40 4.53
CA THR A 256 -6.64 28.22 3.28
C THR A 256 -5.92 28.91 2.13
N LEU A 257 -5.47 28.14 1.15
CA LEU A 257 -4.79 28.65 -0.05
C LEU A 257 -5.59 28.30 -1.30
N ARG A 258 -5.90 29.32 -2.11
CA ARG A 258 -6.62 29.19 -3.37
C ARG A 258 -5.87 29.88 -4.49
N GLN A 259 -6.17 29.47 -5.72
CA GLN A 259 -5.75 30.20 -6.91
C GLN A 259 -6.68 31.39 -7.14
N GLY A 260 -6.11 32.56 -7.44
CA GLY A 260 -6.90 33.75 -7.76
C GLY A 260 -7.67 33.61 -9.07
N ILE A 261 -8.74 34.40 -9.20
CA ILE A 261 -9.68 34.42 -10.34
C ILE A 261 -9.13 35.10 -11.62
N SER A 262 -7.82 35.40 -11.71
CA SER A 262 -7.22 36.11 -12.86
C SER A 262 -6.33 35.23 -13.73
N ALA A 263 -6.09 35.68 -14.97
CA ALA A 263 -5.23 35.01 -15.95
C ALA A 263 -3.74 34.97 -15.56
N ASP A 264 -3.34 35.68 -14.50
CA ASP A 264 -1.96 35.81 -13.99
C ASP A 264 -1.76 35.01 -12.69
N ALA A 265 -2.49 33.90 -12.55
CA ALA A 265 -2.51 33.12 -11.33
C ALA A 265 -1.11 32.64 -10.91
N VAL A 266 -0.65 33.11 -9.76
CA VAL A 266 0.61 32.69 -9.16
C VAL A 266 0.43 31.29 -8.56
N PRO A 267 1.34 30.34 -8.81
CA PRO A 267 1.27 29.02 -8.20
C PRO A 267 1.47 29.10 -6.69
N ILE A 268 1.07 28.04 -5.98
CA ILE A 268 1.49 27.83 -4.59
C ILE A 268 2.84 27.13 -4.63
N ILE A 269 3.91 27.84 -4.28
CA ILE A 269 5.29 27.34 -4.20
C ILE A 269 5.79 27.57 -2.78
N VAL A 270 6.04 26.48 -2.05
CA VAL A 270 6.54 26.53 -0.68
C VAL A 270 7.73 25.59 -0.55
N THR A 271 8.94 26.14 -0.70
CA THR A 271 10.13 25.31 -0.89
C THR A 271 11.35 25.78 -0.11
N ASN A 272 12.24 24.85 0.25
CA ASN A 272 13.52 25.13 0.92
C ASN A 272 13.38 25.94 2.22
N ASN A 273 12.24 25.87 2.89
CA ASN A 273 12.09 26.51 4.19
C ASN A 273 12.69 25.58 5.26
N ALA A 274 13.39 26.13 6.25
CA ALA A 274 14.02 25.32 7.28
C ALA A 274 12.96 24.59 8.11
N GLY A 275 11.85 25.23 8.44
CA GLY A 275 10.69 24.62 9.12
C GLY A 275 9.81 23.75 8.21
N PRO A 276 8.58 23.42 8.65
CA PRO A 276 7.57 22.86 7.76
C PRO A 276 7.24 23.80 6.61
N GLY A 277 6.79 23.25 5.49
CA GLY A 277 6.30 24.04 4.37
C GLY A 277 5.06 24.83 4.78
N ILE A 278 3.96 24.11 5.02
CA ILE A 278 2.66 24.68 5.39
C ILE A 278 2.20 24.04 6.71
N LEU A 279 1.91 24.87 7.71
CA LEU A 279 1.54 24.45 9.07
C LEU A 279 0.26 25.16 9.55
N ALA A 280 -0.72 24.38 10.00
CA ALA A 280 -1.80 24.84 10.86
C ALA A 280 -1.68 24.22 12.26
N GLY A 281 -1.37 25.07 13.24
CA GLY A 281 -1.23 24.74 14.65
C GLY A 281 0.11 25.11 15.29
N SER A 282 0.11 25.09 16.62
CA SER A 282 1.26 25.34 17.49
C SER A 282 1.98 24.05 17.86
N THR A 283 3.31 24.11 17.94
CA THR A 283 4.21 23.00 18.33
C THR A 283 4.32 22.77 19.84
N VAL A 284 3.65 23.59 20.66
CA VAL A 284 3.79 23.62 22.13
C VAL A 284 3.11 22.41 22.81
N ARG A 285 3.89 21.67 23.60
CA ARG A 285 3.47 20.52 24.45
C ARG A 285 2.35 20.83 25.48
N ALA A 286 2.11 22.10 25.76
CA ALA A 286 1.14 22.56 26.76
C ALA A 286 -0.33 22.29 26.36
N ASP A 287 -0.59 22.01 25.08
CA ASP A 287 -1.92 21.61 24.59
C ASP A 287 -2.22 20.11 24.82
N ALA A 288 -1.23 19.30 25.22
CA ALA A 288 -1.36 17.87 25.52
C ALA A 288 -1.46 17.56 27.03
N THR A 289 -0.94 18.43 27.91
CA THR A 289 -0.83 18.12 29.36
C THR A 289 -1.91 18.75 30.24
N ALA A 290 -2.84 19.51 29.68
CA ALA A 290 -4.03 19.93 30.40
C ALA A 290 -4.99 18.74 30.52
N ALA A 291 -4.81 17.93 31.55
CA ALA A 291 -5.75 16.90 31.98
C ALA A 291 -7.17 17.52 32.09
N GLY A 292 -7.98 17.33 31.04
CA GLY A 292 -9.33 17.90 30.94
C GLY A 292 -9.63 18.71 29.67
N PHE A 293 -8.71 18.82 28.71
CA PHE A 293 -9.02 19.39 27.38
C PHE A 293 -9.36 18.28 26.39
N ASP A 294 -10.58 18.33 25.84
CA ASP A 294 -11.07 17.37 24.84
C ASP A 294 -10.47 17.73 23.46
N PRO A 295 -9.81 16.79 22.74
CA PRO A 295 -9.27 17.02 21.40
C PRO A 295 -10.32 17.49 20.38
N ASP A 296 -11.62 17.36 20.67
CA ASP A 296 -12.72 17.84 19.85
C ASP A 296 -13.25 19.25 20.26
N ASP A 297 -12.70 19.89 21.29
CA ASP A 297 -13.28 21.12 21.92
C ASP A 297 -12.54 22.43 21.55
N GLY A 298 -11.88 22.45 20.39
CA GLY A 298 -11.26 23.65 19.80
C GLY A 298 -11.66 23.86 18.33
N PRO A 299 -11.50 25.07 17.76
CA PRO A 299 -11.69 25.27 16.32
C PRO A 299 -10.73 24.36 15.54
N THR A 300 -11.22 23.77 14.45
CA THR A 300 -10.42 22.91 13.56
C THR A 300 -9.20 23.68 13.06
N ARG A 301 -8.02 23.06 13.09
CA ARG A 301 -6.77 23.65 12.58
C ARG A 301 -6.42 23.01 11.23
N ASP A 302 -7.33 23.16 10.27
CA ASP A 302 -7.24 22.53 8.96
C ASP A 302 -6.25 23.25 8.04
N VAL A 303 -5.62 22.49 7.15
CA VAL A 303 -4.93 23.02 5.97
C VAL A 303 -5.76 22.70 4.74
N ARG A 304 -6.20 23.73 4.00
CA ARG A 304 -7.01 23.61 2.80
C ARG A 304 -6.30 24.25 1.61
N ILE A 305 -5.98 23.43 0.62
CA ILE A 305 -5.32 23.83 -0.62
C ILE A 305 -6.24 23.41 -1.76
N GLN A 306 -6.80 24.38 -2.48
CA GLN A 306 -7.85 24.13 -3.49
C GLN A 306 -7.33 24.21 -4.93
N THR A 307 -6.02 24.20 -5.12
CA THR A 307 -5.33 24.29 -6.42
C THR A 307 -3.97 23.56 -6.35
N ALA A 308 -3.27 23.45 -7.47
CA ALA A 308 -1.95 22.83 -7.53
C ALA A 308 -0.96 23.55 -6.61
N ALA A 309 -0.27 22.78 -5.77
CA ALA A 309 0.78 23.25 -4.89
C ALA A 309 2.07 22.46 -5.08
N PHE A 310 3.19 23.16 -5.03
CA PHE A 310 4.54 22.60 -5.05
C PHE A 310 5.18 22.86 -3.68
N VAL A 311 5.20 21.82 -2.84
CA VAL A 311 5.68 21.89 -1.46
C VAL A 311 6.88 20.96 -1.31
N SER A 312 8.09 21.49 -1.38
CA SER A 312 9.27 20.62 -1.47
C SER A 312 10.52 21.10 -0.74
N SER A 313 11.37 20.14 -0.38
CA SER A 313 12.67 20.40 0.24
C SER A 313 12.61 21.24 1.52
N ASN A 314 11.50 21.16 2.27
CA ASN A 314 11.38 21.83 3.56
C ASN A 314 11.99 20.95 4.67
N GLY A 315 12.53 21.55 5.73
CA GLY A 315 13.28 20.79 6.75
C GLY A 315 12.39 19.98 7.69
N GLY A 316 11.11 20.35 7.84
CA GLY A 316 10.09 19.56 8.53
C GLY A 316 9.08 18.91 7.58
N TRP A 317 7.85 18.73 8.04
CA TRP A 317 6.73 18.25 7.21
C TRP A 317 6.50 19.16 6.01
N GLY A 318 6.13 18.59 4.86
CA GLY A 318 5.70 19.40 3.72
C GLY A 318 4.42 20.13 4.08
N ILE A 319 3.38 19.37 4.44
CA ILE A 319 2.09 19.89 4.88
C ILE A 319 1.71 19.27 6.23
N LEU A 320 1.31 20.10 7.18
CA LEU A 320 1.03 19.69 8.54
C LEU A 320 -0.22 20.37 9.12
N ALA A 321 -1.21 19.58 9.52
CA ALA A 321 -2.34 20.00 10.33
C ALA A 321 -2.25 19.37 11.74
N ALA A 322 -1.70 20.12 12.70
CA ALA A 322 -1.35 19.58 14.02
C ALA A 322 -2.55 19.23 14.91
N ARG A 323 -3.74 19.81 14.64
CA ARG A 323 -5.01 19.54 15.35
C ARG A 323 -6.21 19.62 14.38
N GLY A 324 -6.02 19.22 13.14
CA GLY A 324 -7.04 19.33 12.09
C GLY A 324 -6.78 18.38 10.94
N ASN A 325 -7.49 18.61 9.84
CA ASN A 325 -7.46 17.82 8.63
C ASN A 325 -6.59 18.50 7.56
N VAL A 326 -6.08 17.70 6.63
CA VAL A 326 -5.47 18.22 5.40
C VAL A 326 -6.41 17.97 4.23
N PHE A 327 -6.64 19.00 3.44
CA PHE A 327 -7.47 19.00 2.24
C PHE A 327 -6.63 19.51 1.07
N LEU A 328 -6.10 18.61 0.24
CA LEU A 328 -5.24 18.93 -0.89
C LEU A 328 -5.95 18.65 -2.21
N ASN A 329 -6.08 19.69 -3.03
CA ASN A 329 -6.78 19.70 -4.32
C ASN A 329 -8.27 19.32 -4.18
N THR A 330 -8.89 19.60 -3.04
CA THR A 330 -10.31 19.32 -2.79
C THR A 330 -11.15 20.59 -2.89
N VAL A 331 -12.28 20.54 -3.59
CA VAL A 331 -13.24 21.66 -3.66
C VAL A 331 -14.34 21.45 -2.60
N LEU A 332 -14.60 22.46 -1.77
CA LEU A 332 -15.64 22.41 -0.74
C LEU A 332 -17.04 22.22 -1.36
N GLY A 333 -17.82 21.27 -0.85
CA GLY A 333 -19.25 21.09 -1.19
C GLY A 333 -19.54 20.27 -2.45
N ALA A 334 -18.52 19.78 -3.16
CA ALA A 334 -18.71 18.75 -4.19
C ALA A 334 -18.64 17.36 -3.54
N ASN A 335 -19.49 16.42 -3.97
CA ASN A 335 -19.25 14.99 -3.74
C ASN A 335 -17.80 14.69 -4.09
N THR A 336 -17.14 13.85 -3.29
CA THR A 336 -15.73 13.38 -3.37
C THR A 336 -15.32 12.74 -4.71
N THR A 337 -16.16 12.84 -5.75
CA THR A 337 -15.99 12.31 -7.11
C THR A 337 -15.64 13.38 -8.15
N ALA A 338 -15.67 14.68 -7.83
CA ALA A 338 -15.17 15.70 -8.75
C ALA A 338 -13.63 15.66 -8.77
N VAL A 339 -13.06 14.98 -9.77
CA VAL A 339 -11.61 14.91 -9.96
C VAL A 339 -11.09 16.32 -10.24
N SER A 340 -10.32 16.87 -9.31
CA SER A 340 -9.58 18.10 -9.52
C SER A 340 -8.71 17.98 -10.79
N GLU A 341 -8.66 19.03 -11.62
CA GLU A 341 -7.72 19.10 -12.74
C GLU A 341 -6.28 19.33 -12.27
N PHE A 342 -6.11 19.80 -11.04
CA PHE A 342 -4.83 20.13 -10.44
C PHE A 342 -4.12 18.89 -9.90
N ARG A 343 -2.81 18.78 -10.16
CA ARG A 343 -1.89 17.81 -9.54
C ARG A 343 -0.88 18.56 -8.69
N SER A 344 -0.75 18.16 -7.42
CA SER A 344 0.17 18.77 -6.46
C SER A 344 1.39 17.90 -6.24
N THR A 345 2.52 18.50 -5.86
CA THR A 345 3.76 17.77 -5.54
C THR A 345 4.18 18.09 -4.12
N VAL A 346 4.39 17.06 -3.31
CA VAL A 346 4.93 17.16 -1.94
C VAL A 346 6.17 16.28 -1.84
N SER A 347 7.36 16.86 -1.99
CA SER A 347 8.57 16.06 -2.16
C SER A 347 9.83 16.55 -1.45
N GLY A 348 10.72 15.63 -1.06
CA GLY A 348 12.01 15.99 -0.48
C GLY A 348 11.95 16.64 0.91
N ASN A 349 10.80 16.57 1.60
CA ASN A 349 10.63 17.24 2.89
C ASN A 349 11.16 16.39 4.05
N GLY A 350 11.50 17.03 5.17
CA GLY A 350 12.08 16.40 6.36
C GLY A 350 13.61 16.31 6.33
N ALA A 351 14.29 17.17 5.56
CA ALA A 351 15.74 17.11 5.40
C ALA A 351 16.49 17.72 6.61
N SER A 352 17.26 16.91 7.32
CA SER A 352 18.11 17.33 8.45
C SER A 352 19.37 18.08 7.96
N GLY A 353 19.22 19.35 7.63
CA GLY A 353 20.35 20.17 7.17
C GLY A 353 20.09 21.65 6.94
N LEU A 354 18.86 22.13 7.10
CA LEU A 354 18.47 23.51 6.79
C LEU A 354 18.60 24.50 7.96
N GLY A 355 19.17 24.09 9.10
CA GLY A 355 19.34 24.94 10.29
C GLY A 355 18.39 24.56 11.44
N PRO A 356 18.42 25.27 12.58
CA PRO A 356 17.46 25.06 13.66
C PRO A 356 16.06 25.45 13.18
N LEU A 357 15.08 24.60 13.49
CA LEU A 357 13.69 24.85 13.10
C LEU A 357 13.13 26.00 13.93
N THR A 358 12.80 27.11 13.27
CA THR A 358 12.22 28.27 13.94
C THR A 358 10.70 28.25 13.73
N PHE A 359 9.95 27.94 14.79
CA PHE A 359 8.49 28.03 14.83
C PHE A 359 8.07 29.26 15.62
N LEU A 360 6.93 29.86 15.28
CA LEU A 360 6.37 30.93 16.10
C LEU A 360 5.35 30.40 17.11
N ASP A 361 5.43 30.90 18.34
CA ASP A 361 4.39 30.76 19.36
C ASP A 361 3.28 31.82 19.19
N SER A 362 2.33 31.89 20.13
CA SER A 362 1.25 32.88 20.07
C SER A 362 1.70 34.32 20.29
N ASP A 363 2.88 34.53 20.84
CA ASP A 363 3.44 35.86 21.11
C ASP A 363 4.32 36.35 19.93
N GLY A 364 4.52 35.49 18.92
CA GLY A 364 5.37 35.78 17.76
C GLY A 364 6.85 35.60 18.03
N LEU A 365 7.19 34.84 19.08
CA LEU A 365 8.56 34.51 19.43
C LEU A 365 8.90 33.11 18.91
N PRO A 366 10.18 32.84 18.62
CA PRO A 366 10.66 31.50 18.37
C PRO A 366 10.27 30.54 19.51
N ASP A 367 9.65 29.41 19.19
CA ASP A 367 9.32 28.37 20.17
C ASP A 367 10.61 27.83 20.79
N GLU A 368 10.77 28.00 22.10
CA GLU A 368 11.96 27.54 22.84
C GLU A 368 11.96 26.02 23.11
N ASN A 369 10.82 25.32 22.90
CA ASN A 369 10.71 23.88 23.13
C ASN A 369 9.73 23.20 22.15
N PRO A 370 10.06 23.21 20.85
CA PRO A 370 9.24 22.57 19.83
C PRO A 370 9.13 21.07 20.10
N ASN A 371 7.92 20.51 19.93
CA ASN A 371 7.73 19.07 20.07
C ASN A 371 8.52 18.34 18.94
N PRO A 372 9.43 17.40 19.28
CA PRO A 372 10.29 16.71 18.31
C PRO A 372 9.55 16.00 17.18
N LEU A 373 8.28 15.63 17.39
CA LEU A 373 7.43 15.01 16.38
C LEU A 373 7.18 15.89 15.15
N TYR A 374 7.33 17.21 15.30
CA TYR A 374 7.20 18.19 14.23
C TYR A 374 8.54 18.49 13.55
N GLU A 375 9.65 18.07 14.15
CA GLU A 375 11.01 18.38 13.73
C GLU A 375 11.60 17.34 12.77
N ASP A 376 11.26 16.06 12.99
CA ASP A 376 11.68 14.95 12.15
C ASP A 376 10.46 14.23 11.58
N ARG A 377 10.04 14.61 10.36
CA ARG A 377 9.25 13.82 9.37
C ARG A 377 8.86 14.69 8.16
N GLY A 378 8.81 14.09 6.96
CA GLY A 378 8.46 14.75 5.69
C GLY A 378 7.07 14.39 5.17
N GLY A 379 6.70 14.81 3.96
CA GLY A 379 5.41 14.43 3.34
C GLY A 379 4.21 15.23 3.87
N ILE A 380 3.09 14.54 4.10
CA ILE A 380 1.83 15.13 4.56
C ILE A 380 1.40 14.47 5.88
N TRP A 381 1.03 15.28 6.88
CA TRP A 381 0.43 14.78 8.11
C TRP A 381 -0.76 15.59 8.63
N ALA A 382 -1.75 14.88 9.14
CA ALA A 382 -2.88 15.42 9.89
C ALA A 382 -3.11 14.66 11.19
N ALA A 383 -3.35 15.39 12.28
CA ALA A 383 -3.90 14.80 13.51
C ALA A 383 -5.37 14.37 13.34
N GLY A 384 -6.08 14.92 12.35
CA GLY A 384 -7.36 14.42 11.87
C GLY A 384 -7.20 13.49 10.67
N SER A 385 -8.03 13.72 9.65
CA SER A 385 -8.03 12.98 8.39
C SER A 385 -7.26 13.72 7.29
N VAL A 386 -6.77 12.97 6.30
CA VAL A 386 -6.13 13.53 5.11
C VAL A 386 -7.01 13.24 3.88
N HIS A 387 -7.38 14.29 3.16
CA HIS A 387 -8.09 14.23 1.90
C HIS A 387 -7.19 14.75 0.79
N VAL A 388 -6.82 13.89 -0.15
CA VAL A 388 -5.88 14.23 -1.23
C VAL A 388 -6.50 13.82 -2.56
N VAL A 389 -6.46 14.72 -3.54
CA VAL A 389 -6.83 14.43 -4.93
C VAL A 389 -5.63 14.76 -5.82
N ARG A 390 -5.12 13.77 -6.57
CA ARG A 390 -3.98 13.94 -7.50
C ARG A 390 -2.79 14.60 -6.84
N ALA A 391 -2.06 13.86 -6.02
CA ALA A 391 -0.80 14.33 -5.47
C ALA A 391 0.33 13.34 -5.73
N ASP A 392 1.50 13.89 -6.07
CA ASP A 392 2.77 13.20 -6.14
C ASP A 392 3.51 13.46 -4.82
N VAL A 393 3.57 12.45 -3.95
CA VAL A 393 4.19 12.54 -2.63
C VAL A 393 5.42 11.66 -2.59
N SER A 394 6.61 12.25 -2.69
CA SER A 394 7.82 11.44 -2.90
C SER A 394 9.09 11.94 -2.24
N ASN A 395 10.05 11.04 -2.03
CA ASN A 395 11.40 11.37 -1.52
C ASN A 395 11.37 12.08 -0.16
N ASN A 396 10.36 11.87 0.68
CA ASN A 396 10.27 12.50 1.99
C ASN A 396 11.01 11.66 3.04
N SER A 397 11.65 12.31 4.03
CA SER A 397 12.38 11.62 5.12
C SER A 397 11.47 10.86 6.10
N GLY A 398 10.14 11.04 6.00
CA GLY A 398 9.14 10.35 6.82
C GLY A 398 8.15 9.57 5.97
N ALA A 399 6.93 9.40 6.49
CA ALA A 399 5.82 8.85 5.71
C ALA A 399 5.48 9.74 4.50
N GLY A 400 4.91 9.15 3.46
CA GLY A 400 4.34 9.93 2.36
C GLY A 400 3.10 10.69 2.83
N ILE A 401 2.03 9.95 3.11
CA ILE A 401 0.77 10.47 3.64
C ILE A 401 0.48 9.81 4.97
N LEU A 402 0.26 10.59 6.02
CA LEU A 402 -0.06 10.10 7.36
C LEU A 402 -1.29 10.82 7.93
N ALA A 403 -2.23 10.07 8.48
CA ALA A 403 -3.36 10.59 9.24
C ALA A 403 -3.48 9.80 10.55
N ASN A 404 -3.83 10.49 11.65
CA ASN A 404 -4.21 9.77 12.86
C ASN A 404 -5.61 9.15 12.71
N LYS A 405 -6.50 9.77 11.93
CA LYS A 405 -7.82 9.25 11.57
C LYS A 405 -7.78 8.64 10.14
N ASP A 406 -8.65 9.09 9.24
CA ASP A 406 -8.82 8.49 7.92
C ASP A 406 -7.91 9.11 6.84
N VAL A 407 -7.59 8.32 5.81
CA VAL A 407 -7.00 8.82 4.56
C VAL A 407 -7.96 8.56 3.40
N PHE A 408 -8.33 9.63 2.70
CA PHE A 408 -9.06 9.58 1.44
C PHE A 408 -8.15 10.06 0.31
N ALA A 409 -7.72 9.15 -0.56
CA ALA A 409 -6.78 9.47 -1.62
C ALA A 409 -7.38 9.15 -2.99
N THR A 410 -7.49 10.18 -3.83
CA THR A 410 -7.98 10.06 -5.21
C THR A 410 -6.83 10.22 -6.20
N ASP A 411 -6.56 9.23 -7.03
CA ASP A 411 -5.44 9.22 -8.00
C ASP A 411 -4.03 9.56 -7.38
N PRO A 412 -3.59 8.90 -6.28
CA PRO A 412 -2.33 9.21 -5.61
C PRO A 412 -1.09 8.57 -6.27
N VAL A 413 0.04 9.28 -6.23
CA VAL A 413 1.38 8.72 -6.50
C VAL A 413 2.22 8.93 -5.25
N VAL A 414 2.59 7.85 -4.57
CA VAL A 414 3.32 7.90 -3.28
C VAL A 414 4.55 7.02 -3.33
N GLU A 415 5.72 7.62 -3.55
CA GLU A 415 6.93 6.86 -3.89
C GLU A 415 8.20 7.31 -3.17
N ASP A 416 9.14 6.38 -2.97
CA ASP A 416 10.49 6.69 -2.51
C ASP A 416 10.55 7.42 -1.14
N ASN A 417 9.54 7.25 -0.28
CA ASN A 417 9.51 7.85 1.06
C ASN A 417 10.22 6.95 2.09
N HIS A 418 10.90 7.54 3.07
CA HIS A 418 11.66 6.80 4.08
C HIS A 418 10.78 6.15 5.18
N GLY A 419 9.48 6.45 5.21
CA GLY A 419 8.49 5.82 6.08
C GLY A 419 7.47 4.98 5.30
N THR A 420 6.26 4.86 5.85
CA THR A 420 5.12 4.26 5.13
C THR A 420 4.73 5.11 3.93
N GLY A 421 4.20 4.48 2.88
CA GLY A 421 3.56 5.20 1.77
C GLY A 421 2.33 5.96 2.28
N ILE A 422 1.27 5.22 2.63
CA ILE A 422 0.01 5.76 3.16
C ILE A 422 -0.33 5.14 4.52
N GLN A 423 -0.31 5.99 5.54
CA GLN A 423 -0.64 5.83 6.96
C GLN A 423 -2.05 6.23 7.43
N ALA A 424 -2.94 5.34 7.87
CA ALA A 424 -4.02 5.69 8.81
C ALA A 424 -3.79 4.99 10.17
N VAL A 425 -3.53 5.75 11.24
CA VAL A 425 -3.16 5.16 12.54
C VAL A 425 -4.35 4.49 13.22
N ALA A 426 -5.46 5.22 13.40
CA ALA A 426 -6.68 4.75 14.06
C ALA A 426 -7.93 4.92 13.16
N GLY A 427 -7.73 4.89 11.83
CA GLY A 427 -8.81 5.06 10.86
C GLY A 427 -8.64 4.22 9.61
N HIS A 428 -9.46 4.51 8.60
CA HIS A 428 -9.52 3.78 7.34
C HIS A 428 -8.68 4.44 6.25
N VAL A 429 -8.21 3.64 5.29
CA VAL A 429 -7.62 4.15 4.04
C VAL A 429 -8.55 3.82 2.89
N ASP A 430 -9.05 4.86 2.22
CA ASP A 430 -9.95 4.78 1.08
C ASP A 430 -9.26 5.36 -0.16
N ILE A 431 -8.93 4.50 -1.12
CA ILE A 431 -8.32 4.88 -2.39
C ILE A 431 -9.35 4.79 -3.52
N ILE A 432 -9.48 5.89 -4.26
CA ILE A 432 -10.31 6.00 -5.46
C ILE A 432 -9.39 6.33 -6.62
N VAL A 433 -9.34 5.53 -7.69
CA VAL A 433 -8.42 5.81 -8.80
C VAL A 433 -9.19 6.14 -10.08
N PRO A 434 -9.55 7.41 -10.31
CA PRO A 434 -10.05 7.86 -11.61
C PRO A 434 -8.87 8.05 -12.58
N GLY A 435 -8.25 6.98 -13.05
CA GLY A 435 -7.12 7.01 -14.00
C GLY A 435 -6.16 5.81 -13.91
N SER A 436 -5.15 5.73 -14.78
CA SER A 436 -4.18 4.62 -14.84
C SER A 436 -2.85 4.87 -14.13
N ASN A 437 -2.68 6.02 -13.45
CA ASN A 437 -1.35 6.48 -13.01
C ASN A 437 -1.11 6.39 -11.50
N SER A 438 -2.02 5.80 -10.72
CA SER A 438 -1.79 5.67 -9.28
C SER A 438 -0.80 4.57 -8.95
N ARG A 439 0.14 4.89 -8.07
CA ARG A 439 1.24 4.00 -7.70
C ARG A 439 1.73 4.29 -6.29
N ILE A 440 1.97 3.23 -5.52
CA ILE A 440 2.53 3.32 -4.17
C ILE A 440 3.76 2.42 -4.12
N SER A 441 4.94 2.98 -4.33
CA SER A 441 6.13 2.16 -4.56
C SER A 441 7.42 2.64 -3.92
N ARG A 442 8.37 1.72 -3.70
CA ARG A 442 9.73 2.05 -3.18
C ARG A 442 9.75 2.81 -1.85
N ASN A 443 8.70 2.70 -1.04
CA ASN A 443 8.72 3.29 0.30
C ASN A 443 9.50 2.36 1.25
N ALA A 444 10.30 2.92 2.15
CA ALA A 444 11.12 2.14 3.08
C ALA A 444 10.32 1.52 4.25
N GLY A 445 9.03 1.82 4.35
CA GLY A 445 8.07 1.16 5.24
C GLY A 445 7.01 0.35 4.47
N ILE A 446 5.84 0.22 5.09
CA ILE A 446 4.65 -0.40 4.48
C ILE A 446 4.10 0.50 3.37
N GLY A 447 3.63 -0.10 2.26
CA GLY A 447 2.96 0.64 1.18
C GLY A 447 1.70 1.34 1.67
N ILE A 448 0.69 0.58 2.10
CA ILE A 448 -0.54 1.09 2.74
C ILE A 448 -0.74 0.43 4.10
N ALA A 449 -1.00 1.22 5.15
CA ALA A 449 -1.31 0.71 6.48
C ALA A 449 -2.56 1.38 7.08
N ALA A 450 -3.46 0.60 7.70
CA ALA A 450 -4.65 1.08 8.40
C ALA A 450 -4.84 0.39 9.77
N GLY A 451 -5.13 1.17 10.82
CA GLY A 451 -5.39 0.64 12.17
C GLY A 451 -4.16 0.06 12.84
N VAL A 452 -2.98 0.50 12.42
CA VAL A 452 -1.71 0.03 12.96
C VAL A 452 -1.18 1.06 13.95
N ASP A 453 -1.27 0.72 15.23
CA ASP A 453 -0.63 1.48 16.30
C ASP A 453 0.86 1.60 15.96
N GLY A 454 1.34 2.83 15.86
CA GLY A 454 2.76 3.12 15.69
C GLY A 454 3.65 2.58 16.83
N ALA A 455 3.11 1.90 17.84
CA ALA A 455 3.82 1.41 19.03
C ALA A 455 4.90 0.34 18.78
N SER A 456 5.17 -0.06 17.53
CA SER A 456 6.41 -0.77 17.18
C SER A 456 7.22 -0.16 16.03
N LEU A 457 6.92 1.08 15.61
CA LEU A 457 7.79 1.83 14.68
C LEU A 457 8.08 3.27 15.13
N PHE A 458 7.26 3.91 15.98
CA PHE A 458 7.44 5.29 16.43
C PHE A 458 6.74 5.52 17.79
N ASP A 459 7.50 5.67 18.88
CA ASP A 459 7.01 6.01 20.22
C ASP A 459 6.12 7.27 20.19
N LEU A 460 4.81 7.06 20.23
CA LEU A 460 3.83 7.99 20.79
C LEU A 460 3.30 7.30 22.05
N GLU A 461 3.54 7.88 23.21
CA GLU A 461 2.89 7.42 24.44
C GLU A 461 1.37 7.42 24.19
N PRO A 462 0.67 6.29 24.42
CA PRO A 462 -0.74 6.17 24.12
C PRO A 462 -1.53 6.96 25.16
N GLU A 463 -1.78 8.24 24.88
CA GLU A 463 -2.82 8.99 25.59
C GLU A 463 -4.19 8.48 25.13
N ASN A 464 -4.72 7.51 25.90
CA ASN A 464 -6.16 7.26 26.05
C ASN A 464 -7.02 7.17 24.77
N HIS A 465 -6.55 6.50 23.71
CA HIS A 465 -7.49 5.79 22.85
C HIS A 465 -7.69 4.39 23.42
N ASP A 466 -8.95 4.07 23.74
CA ASP A 466 -9.35 2.74 24.18
C ASP A 466 -8.76 1.73 23.18
N ARG A 467 -7.84 0.88 23.66
CA ARG A 467 -7.13 -0.14 22.86
C ARG A 467 -8.06 -1.23 22.28
N ASN A 468 -9.36 -0.97 22.27
CA ASN A 468 -10.45 -1.75 21.73
C ASN A 468 -11.08 -1.11 20.47
N GLU A 469 -10.55 0.02 19.97
CA GLU A 469 -11.12 0.78 18.83
C GLU A 469 -10.22 0.83 17.57
N ASN A 470 -9.13 0.06 17.48
CA ASN A 470 -8.27 0.01 16.28
C ASN A 470 -8.93 -0.74 15.12
N PHE A 471 -9.95 -0.13 14.54
CA PHE A 471 -10.74 -0.63 13.43
C PHE A 471 -10.23 -0.02 12.11
N GLY A 472 -9.08 -0.48 11.62
CA GLY A 472 -8.48 0.01 10.37
C GLY A 472 -8.80 -0.87 9.18
N ARG A 473 -9.54 -0.32 8.21
CA ARG A 473 -9.90 -0.99 6.93
C ARG A 473 -9.19 -0.31 5.77
N VAL A 474 -8.80 -1.10 4.77
CA VAL A 474 -8.30 -0.57 3.49
C VAL A 474 -9.33 -0.85 2.39
N THR A 475 -9.77 0.18 1.68
CA THR A 475 -10.64 0.08 0.51
C THR A 475 -9.92 0.60 -0.72
N ILE A 476 -9.80 -0.21 -1.77
CA ILE A 476 -9.21 0.18 -3.06
C ILE A 476 -10.28 -0.02 -4.14
N ARG A 477 -10.87 1.07 -4.63
CA ARG A 477 -12.02 1.01 -5.56
C ARG A 477 -11.62 0.89 -7.03
N SER A 478 -10.33 0.92 -7.33
CA SER A 478 -9.80 0.96 -8.70
C SER A 478 -8.39 0.38 -8.74
N PRO A 479 -7.92 -0.12 -9.89
CA PRO A 479 -6.59 -0.67 -10.07
C PRO A 479 -5.47 0.26 -9.59
N ILE A 480 -4.44 -0.29 -8.93
CA ILE A 480 -3.30 0.46 -8.43
C ILE A 480 -2.07 -0.45 -8.32
N GLU A 481 -0.89 0.05 -8.67
CA GLU A 481 0.37 -0.69 -8.48
C GLU A 481 0.94 -0.40 -7.07
N ILE A 482 1.27 -1.44 -6.30
CA ILE A 482 1.86 -1.32 -4.95
C ILE A 482 3.15 -2.13 -4.85
N ALA A 483 4.23 -1.63 -5.44
CA ALA A 483 5.44 -2.42 -5.66
C ALA A 483 6.66 -1.95 -4.87
N GLU A 484 7.61 -2.85 -4.61
CA GLU A 484 8.95 -2.51 -4.12
C GLU A 484 8.99 -1.77 -2.77
N ASN A 485 7.93 -1.87 -1.96
CA ASN A 485 7.93 -1.32 -0.61
C ASN A 485 8.75 -2.25 0.30
N ALA A 486 9.50 -1.71 1.25
CA ALA A 486 10.32 -2.56 2.11
C ALA A 486 9.45 -3.40 3.06
N GLY A 487 8.36 -2.83 3.59
CA GLY A 487 7.41 -3.56 4.43
C GLY A 487 6.34 -4.32 3.65
N TRP A 488 5.18 -4.55 4.29
CA TRP A 488 3.99 -5.07 3.62
C TRP A 488 3.55 -4.18 2.46
N GLY A 489 3.02 -4.77 1.39
CA GLY A 489 2.31 -4.00 0.35
C GLY A 489 1.08 -3.31 0.93
N ILE A 490 0.17 -4.09 1.52
CA ILE A 490 -0.97 -3.61 2.32
C ILE A 490 -1.01 -4.32 3.67
N LEU A 491 -1.22 -3.56 4.74
CA LEU A 491 -1.52 -4.05 6.08
C LEU A 491 -2.77 -3.37 6.64
N ALA A 492 -3.78 -4.15 7.00
CA ALA A 492 -4.99 -3.66 7.66
C ALA A 492 -5.27 -4.44 8.96
N HIS A 493 -5.69 -3.76 10.01
CA HIS A 493 -6.11 -4.43 11.25
C HIS A 493 -7.47 -5.14 11.10
N GLU A 494 -8.38 -4.59 10.30
CA GLU A 494 -9.66 -5.19 9.94
C GLU A 494 -9.63 -5.77 8.52
N ASP A 495 -10.60 -5.38 7.69
CA ASP A 495 -10.82 -5.91 6.36
C ASP A 495 -9.95 -5.19 5.32
N ILE A 496 -9.74 -5.89 4.21
CA ILE A 496 -9.26 -5.29 2.95
C ILE A 496 -10.32 -5.53 1.90
N LEU A 497 -10.79 -4.46 1.28
CA LEU A 497 -11.79 -4.47 0.21
C LEU A 497 -11.16 -3.96 -1.08
N LEU A 498 -11.00 -4.83 -2.06
CA LEU A 498 -10.51 -4.50 -3.39
C LEU A 498 -11.72 -4.55 -4.35
N GLY A 499 -11.99 -3.47 -5.10
CA GLY A 499 -13.14 -3.34 -6.02
C GLY A 499 -14.42 -2.78 -5.39
N PRO A 500 -15.55 -2.71 -6.15
CA PRO A 500 -15.77 -3.21 -7.50
C PRO A 500 -15.10 -2.34 -8.59
N PHE A 501 -14.57 -2.97 -9.63
CA PHE A 501 -14.06 -2.29 -10.81
C PHE A 501 -15.21 -2.13 -11.83
N GLU A 502 -15.39 -0.94 -12.42
CA GLU A 502 -16.34 -0.77 -13.54
C GLU A 502 -15.87 -1.62 -14.75
N ASP A 503 -16.83 -2.14 -15.55
CA ASP A 503 -16.66 -3.12 -16.64
C ASP A 503 -15.62 -2.76 -17.72
N ASP A 504 -15.09 -1.53 -17.73
CA ASP A 504 -14.22 -0.98 -18.78
C ASP A 504 -12.74 -0.79 -18.34
N ALA A 505 -12.33 -1.28 -17.16
CA ALA A 505 -10.94 -1.18 -16.70
C ALA A 505 -10.02 -2.19 -17.43
N GLU A 506 -9.60 -1.85 -18.65
CA GLU A 506 -8.57 -2.58 -19.40
C GLU A 506 -7.25 -2.65 -18.58
N GLU A 507 -6.71 -3.86 -18.46
CA GLU A 507 -5.36 -4.21 -17.97
C GLU A 507 -4.94 -3.59 -16.63
N SER A 508 -5.37 -4.22 -15.55
CA SER A 508 -5.23 -3.67 -14.21
C SER A 508 -4.34 -4.54 -13.34
N VAL A 509 -3.03 -4.29 -13.41
CA VAL A 509 -2.02 -4.92 -12.55
C VAL A 509 -2.11 -4.30 -11.16
N VAL A 510 -2.58 -5.07 -10.19
CA VAL A 510 -2.37 -4.76 -8.77
C VAL A 510 -1.21 -5.64 -8.33
N ALA A 511 0.03 -5.20 -8.54
CA ALA A 511 1.22 -5.93 -8.10
C ALA A 511 1.59 -5.51 -6.68
N PHE A 512 1.71 -6.50 -5.78
CA PHE A 512 2.16 -6.31 -4.39
C PHE A 512 3.51 -6.98 -4.20
N ASN A 513 4.56 -6.18 -3.98
CA ASN A 513 5.91 -6.69 -3.71
C ASN A 513 6.48 -6.01 -2.45
N GLY A 514 6.62 -6.78 -1.37
CA GLY A 514 7.31 -6.44 -0.12
C GLY A 514 8.71 -7.03 -0.07
N ASN A 515 9.73 -6.21 0.21
CA ASN A 515 11.15 -6.58 0.22
C ASN A 515 11.73 -6.47 1.67
N THR A 516 11.44 -7.44 2.55
CA THR A 516 12.26 -7.68 3.76
C THR A 516 12.91 -9.07 3.87
N SER A 517 14.23 -9.09 4.02
CA SER A 517 15.11 -10.27 4.10
C SER A 517 15.17 -10.91 5.50
N LEU A 518 14.03 -11.31 6.07
CA LEU A 518 14.00 -12.10 7.31
C LEU A 518 12.97 -13.24 7.22
N PRO A 519 13.38 -14.50 7.49
CA PRO A 519 12.50 -15.66 7.31
C PRO A 519 11.49 -15.75 8.47
N ILE A 520 10.19 -15.81 8.18
CA ILE A 520 9.22 -16.29 9.18
C ILE A 520 9.03 -17.79 9.05
N PHE A 521 9.42 -18.48 10.11
CA PHE A 521 8.88 -19.76 10.53
C PHE A 521 7.98 -19.52 11.75
N SER A 522 6.66 -19.64 11.63
CA SER A 522 5.79 -19.97 12.78
C SER A 522 4.42 -20.46 12.34
N TYR A 523 4.18 -21.77 12.47
CA TYR A 523 2.86 -22.40 12.39
C TYR A 523 2.34 -22.69 13.79
N ALA A 524 1.08 -22.34 14.03
CA ALA A 524 0.21 -23.02 14.99
C ALA A 524 -1.19 -23.09 14.38
N LEU A 525 -1.57 -24.24 13.81
CA LEU A 525 -2.97 -24.58 13.57
C LEU A 525 -3.56 -24.97 14.94
N GLY A 526 -4.01 -23.97 15.66
CA GLY A 526 -4.68 -24.10 16.94
C GLY A 526 -5.31 -22.77 17.26
N GLN A 527 -6.64 -22.70 17.13
CA GLN A 527 -7.51 -21.52 17.28
C GLN A 527 -6.78 -20.26 17.79
N SER A 528 -6.07 -19.56 16.90
CA SER A 528 -5.67 -18.20 17.20
C SER A 528 -6.95 -17.37 17.00
N THR A 529 -7.50 -16.91 18.11
CA THR A 529 -8.56 -15.91 18.09
C THR A 529 -8.09 -14.72 17.25
N ALA A 530 -9.01 -14.01 16.58
CA ALA A 530 -8.72 -12.82 15.75
C ALA A 530 -7.75 -11.81 16.42
N GLU A 531 -7.70 -11.79 17.76
CA GLU A 531 -6.76 -11.03 18.60
C GLU A 531 -5.26 -11.36 18.44
N GLN A 532 -4.87 -12.53 17.93
CA GLN A 532 -3.46 -12.97 17.85
C GLN A 532 -2.85 -12.90 16.44
N ALA A 533 -3.66 -12.75 15.39
CA ALA A 533 -3.20 -12.69 14.01
C ALA A 533 -2.24 -11.52 13.72
N PRO A 534 -2.42 -10.30 14.26
CA PRO A 534 -1.53 -9.17 13.99
C PRO A 534 -0.10 -9.35 14.51
N ARG A 535 0.08 -10.12 15.60
CA ARG A 535 1.37 -10.36 16.26
C ARG A 535 2.24 -11.42 15.58
N LEU A 536 1.68 -12.18 14.64
CA LEU A 536 2.39 -13.20 13.86
C LEU A 536 2.90 -12.66 12.50
N LEU A 537 2.60 -11.39 12.18
CA LEU A 537 2.89 -10.72 10.88
C LEU A 537 4.19 -9.88 10.90
N GLU A 538 5.15 -10.23 11.77
CA GLU A 538 6.39 -9.45 12.02
C GLU A 538 7.43 -9.48 10.87
N SER A 539 7.14 -10.08 9.70
CA SER A 539 7.97 -10.00 8.48
C SER A 539 7.11 -9.70 7.26
N GLY A 540 7.59 -8.82 6.38
CA GLY A 540 6.83 -8.29 5.25
C GLY A 540 6.37 -9.34 4.25
N GLY A 541 5.19 -9.11 3.67
CA GLY A 541 4.56 -9.92 2.61
C GLY A 541 3.70 -9.05 1.68
N GLY A 542 2.89 -9.67 0.82
CA GLY A 542 2.08 -8.94 -0.17
C GLY A 542 0.93 -8.18 0.46
N ILE A 543 -0.05 -8.91 1.01
CA ILE A 543 -1.29 -8.37 1.56
C ILE A 543 -1.59 -9.07 2.89
N ALA A 544 -1.85 -8.29 3.95
CA ALA A 544 -2.26 -8.81 5.24
C ALA A 544 -3.45 -8.07 5.85
N ALA A 545 -4.45 -8.82 6.31
CA ALA A 545 -5.63 -8.32 7.02
C ALA A 545 -5.81 -9.07 8.36
N GLY A 546 -6.13 -8.37 9.45
CA GLY A 546 -6.61 -9.02 10.67
C GLY A 546 -8.04 -9.56 10.54
N GLY A 547 -8.86 -8.94 9.68
CA GLY A 547 -10.20 -9.34 9.27
C GLY A 547 -10.23 -10.13 7.96
N ASN A 548 -11.23 -9.89 7.12
CA ASN A 548 -11.41 -10.56 5.84
C ASN A 548 -10.69 -9.84 4.70
N ILE A 549 -10.37 -10.57 3.63
CA ILE A 549 -9.93 -9.98 2.37
C ILE A 549 -10.96 -10.30 1.31
N SER A 550 -11.58 -9.26 0.75
CA SER A 550 -12.47 -9.38 -0.39
C SER A 550 -11.84 -8.75 -1.61
N GLY A 551 -11.62 -9.57 -2.63
CA GLY A 551 -11.12 -9.22 -3.94
C GLY A 551 -12.21 -8.57 -4.81
N PRO A 552 -11.81 -8.10 -6.01
CA PRO A 552 -12.67 -7.34 -6.90
C PRO A 552 -13.87 -8.15 -7.39
N THR A 553 -15.08 -7.70 -7.06
CA THR A 553 -16.34 -8.30 -7.53
C THR A 553 -16.72 -7.72 -8.90
N GLY A 554 -16.87 -8.55 -9.94
CA GLY A 554 -17.33 -8.13 -11.28
C GLY A 554 -17.03 -9.18 -12.37
N PHE A 555 -17.89 -9.31 -13.39
CA PHE A 555 -17.65 -10.20 -14.53
C PHE A 555 -16.58 -9.58 -15.45
N GLY A 556 -15.42 -10.23 -15.62
CA GLY A 556 -14.34 -9.73 -16.49
C GLY A 556 -13.28 -8.83 -15.82
N ALA A 557 -13.33 -8.70 -14.48
CA ALA A 557 -12.31 -7.98 -13.72
C ALA A 557 -10.92 -8.61 -13.90
N SER A 558 -9.90 -7.78 -14.14
CA SER A 558 -8.49 -8.21 -14.15
C SER A 558 -8.14 -8.87 -12.81
N GLY A 559 -7.48 -10.03 -12.85
CA GLY A 559 -7.09 -10.78 -11.66
C GLY A 559 -6.17 -10.01 -10.69
N LEU A 560 -6.17 -10.40 -9.42
CA LEU A 560 -5.23 -9.91 -8.39
C LEU A 560 -3.81 -10.46 -8.66
N PHE A 561 -2.75 -9.64 -8.63
CA PHE A 561 -1.36 -10.10 -8.82
C PHE A 561 -0.50 -9.90 -7.56
N VAL A 562 -0.04 -10.98 -6.92
CA VAL A 562 0.81 -10.89 -5.71
C VAL A 562 2.07 -11.68 -5.95
N LEU A 563 3.18 -10.97 -6.18
CA LEU A 563 4.36 -11.55 -6.82
C LEU A 563 5.60 -11.35 -5.96
N ASP A 564 6.45 -12.37 -5.91
CA ASP A 564 7.84 -12.31 -5.44
C ASP A 564 8.04 -11.63 -4.06
N ASN A 565 7.10 -11.82 -3.12
CA ASN A 565 7.20 -11.25 -1.79
C ASN A 565 8.19 -12.01 -0.90
N GLU A 566 8.92 -11.29 -0.05
CA GLU A 566 9.87 -11.91 0.90
C GLU A 566 9.18 -12.60 2.11
N GLY A 567 7.85 -12.58 2.15
CA GLY A 567 7.01 -13.34 3.09
C GLY A 567 5.83 -14.01 2.38
N ALA A 568 4.68 -14.08 3.05
CA ALA A 568 3.47 -14.65 2.45
C ALA A 568 2.87 -13.73 1.37
N GLY A 569 2.16 -14.32 0.41
CA GLY A 569 1.44 -13.57 -0.62
C GLY A 569 0.23 -12.83 -0.03
N VAL A 570 -0.84 -13.57 0.24
CA VAL A 570 -2.11 -13.05 0.78
C VAL A 570 -2.41 -13.75 2.10
N VAL A 571 -2.57 -12.97 3.19
CA VAL A 571 -2.86 -13.51 4.52
C VAL A 571 -4.04 -12.79 5.16
N ALA A 572 -4.98 -13.54 5.73
CA ALA A 572 -6.09 -12.98 6.48
C ALA A 572 -6.32 -13.72 7.80
N GLY A 573 -6.66 -12.98 8.86
CA GLY A 573 -7.20 -13.56 10.09
C GLY A 573 -8.59 -14.18 9.86
N GLY A 574 -9.41 -13.55 9.02
CA GLY A 574 -10.73 -14.01 8.58
C GLY A 574 -10.72 -14.77 7.25
N SER A 575 -11.86 -14.75 6.56
CA SER A 575 -12.01 -15.40 5.25
C SER A 575 -11.38 -14.58 4.13
N ILE A 576 -10.99 -15.27 3.05
CA ILE A 576 -10.42 -14.68 1.84
C ILE A 576 -11.36 -15.01 0.68
N ASP A 577 -11.79 -14.00 -0.06
CA ASP A 577 -12.65 -14.10 -1.24
C ASP A 577 -11.92 -13.45 -2.42
N LEU A 578 -11.38 -14.21 -3.37
CA LEU A 578 -10.58 -13.67 -4.48
C LEU A 578 -11.16 -14.04 -5.85
N VAL A 579 -11.08 -13.13 -6.81
CA VAL A 579 -11.48 -13.37 -8.20
C VAL A 579 -10.22 -13.50 -9.06
N GLN A 580 -10.09 -14.63 -9.75
CA GLN A 580 -8.97 -14.95 -10.67
C GLN A 580 -7.56 -14.54 -10.15
N PRO A 581 -7.13 -15.02 -8.97
CA PRO A 581 -5.86 -14.59 -8.37
C PRO A 581 -4.64 -15.16 -9.11
N ASN A 582 -3.55 -14.39 -9.14
CA ASN A 582 -2.22 -14.74 -9.63
C ASN A 582 -1.21 -14.47 -8.50
N VAL A 583 -0.88 -15.49 -7.72
CA VAL A 583 -0.04 -15.36 -6.51
C VAL A 583 1.22 -16.21 -6.64
N PHE A 584 2.35 -15.58 -7.00
CA PHE A 584 3.55 -16.29 -7.46
C PHE A 584 4.82 -15.93 -6.67
N GLY A 585 5.72 -16.89 -6.51
CA GLY A 585 7.13 -16.63 -6.13
C GLY A 585 7.37 -16.16 -4.69
N ASN A 586 6.36 -16.23 -3.83
CA ASN A 586 6.44 -15.71 -2.47
C ASN A 586 7.27 -16.62 -1.56
N GLN A 587 8.02 -16.07 -0.59
CA GLN A 587 8.87 -16.83 0.33
C GLN A 587 8.08 -17.51 1.48
N GLY A 588 6.80 -17.21 1.63
CA GLY A 588 5.84 -17.90 2.50
C GLY A 588 4.74 -18.63 1.71
N PRO A 589 3.59 -18.94 2.35
CA PRO A 589 2.41 -19.44 1.64
C PRO A 589 1.92 -18.45 0.58
N GLY A 590 1.31 -18.97 -0.49
CA GLY A 590 0.66 -18.13 -1.49
C GLY A 590 -0.56 -17.42 -0.91
N ILE A 591 -1.59 -18.19 -0.55
CA ILE A 591 -2.83 -17.67 0.07
C ILE A 591 -3.06 -18.40 1.39
N GLN A 592 -3.24 -17.66 2.48
CA GLN A 592 -3.41 -18.23 3.81
C GLN A 592 -4.52 -17.53 4.62
N SER A 593 -5.58 -18.28 4.96
CA SER A 593 -6.56 -17.86 5.96
C SER A 593 -6.29 -18.56 7.29
N LEU A 594 -6.08 -17.78 8.36
CA LEU A 594 -5.73 -18.28 9.69
C LEU A 594 -6.95 -18.73 10.51
N GLY A 595 -8.14 -18.16 10.27
CA GLY A 595 -9.36 -18.46 11.01
C GLY A 595 -10.61 -18.69 10.15
N GLY A 596 -10.52 -18.49 8.84
CA GLY A 596 -11.65 -18.52 7.91
C GLY A 596 -11.48 -19.51 6.76
N SER A 597 -12.31 -19.31 5.73
CA SER A 597 -12.28 -20.07 4.48
C SER A 597 -11.57 -19.29 3.37
N VAL A 598 -11.06 -19.98 2.35
CA VAL A 598 -10.55 -19.36 1.12
C VAL A 598 -11.52 -19.67 -0.01
N ASN A 599 -12.04 -18.64 -0.67
CA ASN A 599 -12.95 -18.75 -1.79
C ASN A 599 -12.29 -18.13 -3.03
N VAL A 600 -12.23 -18.88 -4.12
CA VAL A 600 -11.69 -18.42 -5.40
C VAL A 600 -12.79 -18.46 -6.45
N PHE A 601 -13.08 -17.32 -7.08
CA PHE A 601 -14.16 -17.16 -8.05
C PHE A 601 -13.62 -16.81 -9.45
N GLY A 602 -14.39 -17.13 -10.50
CA GLY A 602 -14.17 -16.60 -11.84
C GLY A 602 -15.25 -17.01 -12.84
N SER A 603 -15.38 -16.27 -13.95
CA SER A 603 -16.44 -16.47 -14.96
C SER A 603 -15.93 -16.91 -16.35
N GLY A 604 -14.65 -17.27 -16.45
CA GLY A 604 -13.98 -17.64 -17.70
C GLY A 604 -12.89 -16.64 -18.09
N ASN A 605 -11.82 -17.13 -18.71
CA ASN A 605 -10.63 -16.33 -19.01
C ASN A 605 -10.78 -15.57 -20.34
N SER A 606 -11.04 -14.26 -20.28
CA SER A 606 -10.98 -13.37 -21.45
C SER A 606 -9.57 -12.87 -21.77
N SER A 607 -8.63 -12.99 -20.81
CA SER A 607 -7.27 -12.43 -20.85
C SER A 607 -6.22 -13.39 -21.44
N GLY A 608 -6.50 -14.70 -21.45
CA GLY A 608 -5.58 -15.74 -21.90
C GLY A 608 -4.49 -16.13 -20.88
N VAL A 609 -4.43 -15.47 -19.72
CA VAL A 609 -3.54 -15.82 -18.58
C VAL A 609 -4.31 -16.72 -17.62
N VAL A 610 -3.81 -17.93 -17.38
CA VAL A 610 -4.43 -18.86 -16.41
C VAL A 610 -4.15 -18.34 -15.00
N PRO A 611 -5.18 -18.07 -14.17
CA PRO A 611 -4.95 -17.67 -12.79
C PRO A 611 -4.33 -18.82 -12.01
N GLY A 612 -3.49 -18.50 -11.03
CA GLY A 612 -2.81 -19.53 -10.29
C GLY A 612 -2.15 -19.08 -8.98
N VAL A 613 -1.68 -20.08 -8.24
CA VAL A 613 -0.90 -19.91 -7.02
C VAL A 613 0.34 -20.78 -7.13
N LEU A 614 1.45 -20.17 -7.57
CA LEU A 614 2.58 -20.89 -8.15
C LEU A 614 3.89 -20.56 -7.44
N ALA A 615 4.80 -21.53 -7.35
CA ALA A 615 6.19 -21.33 -6.96
C ALA A 615 6.39 -20.64 -5.58
N ASN A 616 5.45 -20.79 -4.65
CA ASN A 616 5.57 -20.24 -3.31
C ASN A 616 6.38 -21.17 -2.40
N ARG A 617 7.15 -20.65 -1.45
CA ARG A 617 7.94 -21.45 -0.50
C ARG A 617 7.14 -22.01 0.68
N GLY A 618 5.83 -21.78 0.72
CA GLY A 618 4.86 -22.43 1.61
C GLY A 618 3.84 -23.29 0.84
N ALA A 619 2.65 -23.46 1.44
CA ALA A 619 1.51 -24.05 0.73
C ALA A 619 1.05 -23.10 -0.39
N GLY A 620 0.44 -23.65 -1.44
CA GLY A 620 -0.25 -22.84 -2.44
C GLY A 620 -1.42 -22.11 -1.79
N ILE A 621 -2.47 -22.86 -1.44
CA ILE A 621 -3.63 -22.37 -0.69
C ILE A 621 -3.70 -23.07 0.67
N GLN A 622 -3.86 -22.30 1.73
CA GLN A 622 -4.09 -22.79 3.08
C GLN A 622 -5.29 -22.10 3.72
N ALA A 623 -6.23 -22.89 4.26
CA ALA A 623 -7.38 -22.39 5.00
C ALA A 623 -7.56 -23.15 6.31
N ALA A 624 -7.83 -22.42 7.40
CA ALA A 624 -8.22 -23.03 8.67
C ALA A 624 -9.57 -23.75 8.60
N GLN A 625 -10.48 -23.26 7.75
CA GLN A 625 -11.76 -23.88 7.45
C GLN A 625 -11.74 -24.47 6.04
N ASN A 626 -12.59 -23.99 5.13
CA ASN A 626 -12.82 -24.62 3.84
C ASN A 626 -12.05 -23.91 2.71
N VAL A 627 -11.82 -24.63 1.61
CA VAL A 627 -11.38 -24.08 0.34
C VAL A 627 -12.48 -24.29 -0.70
N PHE A 628 -13.03 -23.20 -1.23
CA PHE A 628 -14.06 -23.22 -2.27
C PHE A 628 -13.50 -22.69 -3.59
N LEU A 629 -13.55 -23.50 -4.64
CA LEU A 629 -13.03 -23.19 -5.97
C LEU A 629 -14.19 -23.11 -6.96
N GLN A 630 -14.64 -21.89 -7.24
CA GLN A 630 -15.73 -21.54 -8.14
C GLN A 630 -15.18 -20.80 -9.37
N ILE A 631 -14.22 -21.43 -10.05
CA ILE A 631 -13.49 -20.85 -11.18
C ILE A 631 -13.29 -21.91 -12.28
N PRO A 632 -13.40 -21.55 -13.59
CA PRO A 632 -13.25 -22.50 -14.68
C PRO A 632 -11.84 -23.02 -14.93
N GLU A 633 -10.80 -22.30 -14.53
CA GLU A 633 -9.41 -22.75 -14.65
C GLU A 633 -8.61 -22.15 -13.49
N LEU A 634 -7.84 -22.97 -12.77
CA LEU A 634 -6.93 -22.55 -11.72
C LEU A 634 -5.72 -23.50 -11.68
N GLU A 635 -4.51 -22.93 -11.65
CA GLU A 635 -3.28 -23.70 -11.50
C GLU A 635 -2.64 -23.48 -10.13
N ILE A 636 -2.30 -24.56 -9.44
CA ILE A 636 -1.61 -24.54 -8.14
C ILE A 636 -0.41 -25.48 -8.23
N SER A 637 0.74 -24.93 -8.56
CA SER A 637 1.92 -25.72 -8.91
C SER A 637 3.21 -25.19 -8.33
N PHE A 638 4.22 -26.07 -8.23
CA PHE A 638 5.58 -25.70 -7.81
C PHE A 638 5.69 -25.11 -6.40
N ASN A 639 4.65 -25.25 -5.56
CA ASN A 639 4.72 -24.77 -4.18
C ASN A 639 5.58 -25.73 -3.35
N SER A 640 6.34 -25.21 -2.39
CA SER A 640 7.31 -26.02 -1.63
C SER A 640 6.67 -26.88 -0.54
N PHE A 641 5.36 -26.76 -0.32
CA PHE A 641 4.56 -27.61 0.55
C PHE A 641 3.34 -28.18 -0.20
N TRP A 642 2.23 -28.47 0.47
CA TRP A 642 0.99 -28.89 -0.19
C TRP A 642 0.52 -27.85 -1.21
N GLY A 643 -0.08 -28.31 -2.31
CA GLY A 643 -0.83 -27.45 -3.21
C GLY A 643 -2.00 -26.79 -2.47
N ILE A 644 -2.87 -27.62 -1.86
CA ILE A 644 -4.03 -27.15 -1.07
C ILE A 644 -4.04 -27.81 0.31
N VAL A 645 -4.28 -27.01 1.36
CA VAL A 645 -4.53 -27.47 2.73
C VAL A 645 -5.79 -26.79 3.27
N ALA A 646 -6.78 -27.59 3.68
CA ALA A 646 -7.98 -27.11 4.36
C ALA A 646 -8.18 -27.87 5.69
N GLY A 647 -8.46 -27.17 6.78
CA GLY A 647 -8.92 -27.82 8.02
C GLY A 647 -10.33 -28.39 7.90
N GLY A 648 -11.14 -27.88 6.97
CA GLY A 648 -12.49 -28.34 6.63
C GLY A 648 -12.53 -29.03 5.26
N ASP A 649 -13.48 -28.63 4.44
CA ASP A 649 -13.72 -29.20 3.10
C ASP A 649 -12.88 -28.53 2.01
N VAL A 650 -12.52 -29.28 0.98
CA VAL A 650 -12.06 -28.75 -0.31
C VAL A 650 -13.13 -29.04 -1.35
N PHE A 651 -13.75 -27.99 -1.89
CA PHE A 651 -14.86 -28.09 -2.84
C PHE A 651 -14.54 -27.34 -4.13
N GLY A 652 -14.74 -27.99 -5.27
CA GLY A 652 -14.64 -27.41 -6.60
C GLY A 652 -15.97 -27.51 -7.34
N GLN A 653 -16.36 -26.45 -8.03
CA GLN A 653 -17.58 -26.44 -8.85
C GLN A 653 -17.35 -27.10 -10.21
N GLU A 654 -18.37 -27.81 -10.72
CA GLU A 654 -18.37 -28.35 -12.07
C GLU A 654 -18.56 -27.24 -13.12
N PHE A 655 -17.59 -27.10 -14.04
CA PHE A 655 -17.71 -26.31 -15.27
C PHE A 655 -17.49 -27.27 -16.46
N GLY A 656 -18.41 -27.33 -17.43
CA GLY A 656 -18.25 -28.27 -18.55
C GLY A 656 -17.02 -27.96 -19.41
N GLY A 657 -15.99 -28.82 -19.43
CA GLY A 657 -14.73 -28.59 -20.15
C GLY A 657 -13.59 -29.59 -19.83
N THR A 658 -12.36 -29.32 -20.31
CA THR A 658 -11.11 -30.01 -19.91
C THR A 658 -10.54 -29.40 -18.63
N ALA A 659 -9.89 -30.22 -17.78
CA ALA A 659 -9.43 -29.95 -16.41
C ALA A 659 -9.43 -28.47 -15.96
N ASN A 660 -10.36 -28.15 -15.07
CA ASN A 660 -10.60 -26.81 -14.51
C ASN A 660 -9.70 -26.50 -13.29
N LEU A 661 -9.09 -27.53 -12.68
CA LEU A 661 -8.17 -27.38 -11.55
C LEU A 661 -6.92 -28.23 -11.77
N ARG A 662 -5.76 -27.58 -11.85
CA ARG A 662 -4.45 -28.24 -11.88
C ARG A 662 -3.75 -28.09 -10.54
N VAL A 663 -3.37 -29.21 -9.91
CA VAL A 663 -2.55 -29.23 -8.70
C VAL A 663 -1.34 -30.12 -8.98
N SER A 664 -0.20 -29.53 -9.29
CA SER A 664 0.94 -30.31 -9.77
C SER A 664 2.31 -29.87 -9.29
N GLU A 665 3.25 -30.80 -9.21
CA GLU A 665 4.65 -30.50 -8.89
C GLU A 665 4.84 -29.75 -7.55
N ASN A 666 3.91 -29.93 -6.61
CA ASN A 666 4.00 -29.37 -5.27
C ASN A 666 4.82 -30.28 -4.35
N PHE A 667 5.37 -29.67 -3.30
CA PHE A 667 6.38 -30.17 -2.36
C PHE A 667 7.77 -30.40 -2.97
N ASN A 668 8.81 -29.87 -2.31
CA ASN A 668 10.20 -30.11 -2.69
C ASN A 668 10.97 -30.77 -1.53
N PRO A 669 11.39 -32.04 -1.63
CA PRO A 669 12.06 -32.75 -0.53
C PRO A 669 13.44 -32.17 -0.17
N SER A 670 14.03 -31.29 -1.01
CA SER A 670 15.34 -30.67 -0.74
C SER A 670 15.30 -29.51 0.28
N THR A 671 14.12 -28.99 0.62
CA THR A 671 13.96 -27.87 1.57
C THR A 671 13.64 -28.32 3.01
N GLY A 672 13.31 -29.60 3.23
CA GLY A 672 13.05 -30.21 4.54
C GLY A 672 11.77 -29.70 5.22
N ASN A 673 10.92 -30.59 5.73
CA ASN A 673 9.72 -30.20 6.46
C ASN A 673 9.61 -30.93 7.82
N PRO A 674 9.23 -30.26 8.92
CA PRO A 674 9.15 -30.85 10.25
C PRO A 674 7.71 -31.18 10.69
N PHE A 675 6.76 -31.52 9.81
CA PHE A 675 5.36 -31.81 10.20
C PHE A 675 4.81 -33.15 9.66
N THR A 676 3.96 -33.79 10.46
CA THR A 676 3.23 -35.05 10.26
C THR A 676 1.72 -34.80 10.42
N ILE A 677 0.88 -35.55 9.69
CA ILE A 677 -0.56 -35.64 9.96
C ILE A 677 -0.78 -36.90 10.82
N ASP A 678 -1.34 -36.71 12.00
CA ASP A 678 -1.73 -37.83 12.86
C ASP A 678 -2.94 -38.58 12.26
N PRO A 679 -3.18 -39.84 12.65
CA PRO A 679 -4.34 -40.62 12.18
C PRO A 679 -5.72 -40.01 12.45
N ASP A 680 -5.79 -38.94 13.25
CA ASP A 680 -7.00 -38.16 13.55
C ASP A 680 -7.16 -36.91 12.66
N GLY A 681 -6.26 -36.68 11.69
CA GLY A 681 -6.32 -35.55 10.75
C GLY A 681 -5.69 -34.26 11.26
N GLU A 682 -5.05 -34.27 12.44
CA GLU A 682 -4.40 -33.11 13.03
C GLU A 682 -2.92 -33.00 12.62
N MET A 683 -2.42 -31.78 12.41
CA MET A 683 -1.03 -31.52 12.00
C MET A 683 -0.11 -31.42 13.23
N ARG A 684 0.89 -32.31 13.37
CA ARG A 684 1.89 -32.33 14.46
C ARG A 684 3.33 -32.15 13.97
N LEU A 685 4.23 -31.69 14.85
CA LEU A 685 5.66 -31.52 14.55
C LEU A 685 6.42 -32.87 14.59
N LEU A 686 7.18 -33.20 13.55
CA LEU A 686 8.02 -34.39 13.43
C LEU A 686 9.20 -34.36 14.41
N THR A 687 9.26 -35.35 15.29
CA THR A 687 10.51 -35.77 15.93
C THR A 687 11.23 -36.77 15.02
N SER A 688 12.05 -36.24 14.09
CA SER A 688 13.03 -36.96 13.25
C SER A 688 12.63 -38.33 12.67
N GLY A 689 12.34 -38.38 11.36
CA GLY A 689 12.54 -39.60 10.55
C GLY A 689 11.36 -40.12 9.73
N GLU A 690 10.14 -39.66 9.95
CA GLU A 690 8.98 -39.99 9.10
C GLU A 690 8.64 -38.78 8.22
N LEU A 691 8.69 -38.92 6.90
CA LEU A 691 8.07 -37.93 6.00
C LEU A 691 6.65 -38.43 5.75
N THR A 692 5.63 -37.76 6.29
CA THR A 692 4.26 -37.99 5.80
C THR A 692 4.15 -37.38 4.40
N PRO A 693 3.59 -38.07 3.40
CA PRO A 693 3.61 -37.61 2.02
C PRO A 693 2.78 -36.32 1.87
N SER A 694 3.44 -35.16 1.86
CA SER A 694 2.79 -33.85 1.72
C SER A 694 2.95 -33.38 0.28
N GLY A 695 1.88 -33.19 -0.49
CA GLY A 695 2.03 -32.93 -1.93
C GLY A 695 0.84 -32.27 -2.59
N GLY A 696 -0.19 -33.03 -2.91
CA GLY A 696 -1.34 -32.55 -3.68
C GLY A 696 -2.35 -31.78 -2.83
N ILE A 697 -3.40 -32.47 -2.41
CA ILE A 697 -4.52 -31.86 -1.68
C ILE A 697 -4.72 -32.54 -0.34
N PHE A 698 -4.84 -31.74 0.73
CA PHE A 698 -5.27 -32.20 2.05
C PHE A 698 -6.55 -31.47 2.48
N ALA A 699 -7.54 -32.24 2.94
CA ALA A 699 -8.74 -31.74 3.60
C ALA A 699 -8.96 -32.46 4.93
N GLY A 700 -9.16 -31.71 6.01
CA GLY A 700 -9.52 -32.28 7.32
C GLY A 700 -10.89 -32.97 7.31
N GLN A 701 -11.77 -32.62 6.36
CA GLN A 701 -13.07 -33.25 6.17
C GLN A 701 -13.18 -33.90 4.79
N ASN A 702 -13.91 -33.30 3.84
CA ASN A 702 -14.22 -33.94 2.56
C ASN A 702 -13.48 -33.25 1.39
N VAL A 703 -13.23 -34.02 0.34
CA VAL A 703 -12.80 -33.50 -0.96
C VAL A 703 -13.90 -33.78 -1.97
N SER A 704 -14.42 -32.75 -2.63
CA SER A 704 -15.40 -32.87 -3.72
C SER A 704 -14.97 -32.01 -4.90
N LEU A 705 -14.43 -32.64 -5.94
CA LEU A 705 -13.85 -31.94 -7.09
C LEU A 705 -14.37 -32.50 -8.42
N PHE A 706 -14.34 -31.66 -9.46
CA PHE A 706 -14.72 -32.01 -10.82
C PHE A 706 -13.64 -31.51 -11.78
N ASP A 707 -13.36 -32.28 -12.84
CA ASP A 707 -12.44 -31.90 -13.91
C ASP A 707 -11.05 -31.49 -13.37
N VAL A 708 -10.33 -32.45 -12.79
CA VAL A 708 -9.04 -32.19 -12.12
C VAL A 708 -7.84 -32.77 -12.86
N GLU A 709 -6.68 -32.16 -12.66
CA GLU A 709 -5.37 -32.72 -12.97
C GLU A 709 -4.49 -32.60 -11.72
N ILE A 710 -4.35 -33.69 -10.98
CA ILE A 710 -3.56 -33.74 -9.74
C ILE A 710 -2.36 -34.64 -9.99
N THR A 711 -1.26 -34.05 -10.46
CA THR A 711 -0.15 -34.84 -11.01
C THR A 711 1.21 -34.43 -10.48
N ARG A 712 2.16 -35.37 -10.45
CA ARG A 712 3.57 -35.07 -10.14
C ARG A 712 3.83 -34.41 -8.78
N ASN A 713 2.91 -34.53 -7.81
CA ASN A 713 3.14 -33.99 -6.47
C ASN A 713 4.05 -34.93 -5.67
N PHE A 714 5.02 -34.37 -4.95
CA PHE A 714 5.95 -35.12 -4.11
C PHE A 714 5.36 -35.45 -2.73
N GLY A 715 4.12 -35.92 -2.71
CA GLY A 715 3.46 -36.48 -1.54
C GLY A 715 2.21 -37.22 -1.97
N ASP A 716 1.21 -37.30 -1.09
CA ASP A 716 -0.09 -37.86 -1.44
C ASP A 716 -0.76 -37.01 -2.51
N GLY A 717 -1.50 -37.68 -3.41
CA GLY A 717 -2.27 -36.97 -4.43
C GLY A 717 -3.44 -36.24 -3.79
N VAL A 718 -4.29 -36.98 -3.06
CA VAL A 718 -5.45 -36.43 -2.37
C VAL A 718 -5.66 -37.16 -1.05
N VAL A 719 -5.74 -36.41 0.04
CA VAL A 719 -6.04 -36.93 1.37
C VAL A 719 -7.22 -36.20 1.98
N ALA A 720 -8.15 -36.96 2.54
CA ALA A 720 -9.30 -36.43 3.25
C ALA A 720 -9.51 -37.12 4.60
N GLY A 721 -10.00 -36.40 5.60
CA GLY A 721 -10.45 -37.02 6.85
C GLY A 721 -11.64 -37.97 6.64
N ASN A 722 -12.55 -37.61 5.73
CA ASN A 722 -13.79 -38.32 5.44
C ASN A 722 -13.89 -38.73 3.97
N ASP A 723 -14.84 -38.20 3.20
CA ASP A 723 -15.12 -38.66 1.84
C ASP A 723 -14.27 -37.93 0.79
N ILE A 724 -13.81 -38.68 -0.22
CA ILE A 724 -13.23 -38.17 -1.46
C ILE A 724 -14.19 -38.48 -2.60
N PHE A 725 -14.69 -37.45 -3.27
CA PHE A 725 -15.46 -37.53 -4.48
C PHE A 725 -14.76 -36.73 -5.58
N ILE A 726 -14.29 -37.42 -6.63
CA ILE A 726 -13.66 -36.77 -7.78
C ILE A 726 -14.28 -37.33 -9.05
N GLN A 727 -14.74 -36.44 -9.92
CA GLN A 727 -15.36 -36.78 -11.19
C GLN A 727 -14.66 -36.11 -12.36
N ARG A 728 -14.23 -36.90 -13.34
CA ARG A 728 -13.46 -36.54 -14.53
C ARG A 728 -12.08 -35.95 -14.19
N GLY A 729 -11.03 -36.52 -14.76
CA GLY A 729 -9.68 -35.97 -14.59
C GLY A 729 -8.57 -37.00 -14.54
N GLU A 730 -7.43 -36.60 -14.00
CA GLU A 730 -6.25 -37.43 -13.82
C GLU A 730 -5.66 -37.22 -12.43
N ILE A 731 -5.34 -38.33 -11.75
CA ILE A 731 -4.55 -38.35 -10.53
C ILE A 731 -3.40 -39.33 -10.78
N SER A 732 -2.25 -38.83 -11.21
CA SER A 732 -1.15 -39.68 -11.68
C SER A 732 0.19 -39.12 -11.29
N GLU A 733 1.24 -39.95 -11.33
CA GLU A 733 2.62 -39.50 -11.09
C GLU A 733 2.87 -38.84 -9.70
N ASN A 734 1.94 -38.93 -8.74
CA ASN A 734 2.16 -38.50 -7.35
C ASN A 734 2.94 -39.56 -6.58
N THR A 735 3.77 -39.17 -5.60
CA THR A 735 4.57 -40.15 -4.84
C THR A 735 3.76 -40.94 -3.80
N GLY A 736 2.61 -40.43 -3.38
CA GLY A 736 1.69 -41.02 -2.41
C GLY A 736 0.28 -41.24 -2.97
N GLU A 737 -0.64 -41.69 -2.13
CA GLU A 737 -1.93 -42.28 -2.55
C GLU A 737 -3.08 -41.27 -2.61
N VAL A 738 -4.23 -41.75 -3.11
CA VAL A 738 -5.54 -41.15 -2.83
C VAL A 738 -6.11 -41.88 -1.63
N ALA A 739 -6.19 -41.22 -0.48
CA ALA A 739 -6.45 -41.88 0.80
C ALA A 739 -7.44 -41.12 1.69
N THR A 740 -8.13 -41.85 2.56
CA THR A 740 -8.99 -41.26 3.58
C THR A 740 -8.74 -41.88 4.96
N ALA A 741 -8.99 -41.13 6.02
CA ALA A 741 -8.86 -41.62 7.41
C ALA A 741 -10.07 -42.47 7.88
N GLY A 742 -11.19 -42.48 7.14
CA GLY A 742 -12.38 -43.23 7.55
C GLY A 742 -13.64 -43.10 6.68
N GLY A 743 -13.60 -42.32 5.60
CA GLY A 743 -14.67 -42.21 4.59
C GLY A 743 -14.39 -42.96 3.30
N THR A 744 -15.20 -42.68 2.29
CA THR A 744 -15.22 -43.39 1.01
C THR A 744 -14.45 -42.66 -0.08
N VAL A 745 -13.74 -43.40 -0.93
CA VAL A 745 -13.11 -42.86 -2.16
C VAL A 745 -13.99 -43.21 -3.36
N THR A 746 -14.53 -42.19 -4.01
CA THR A 746 -15.34 -42.29 -5.23
C THR A 746 -14.65 -41.54 -6.36
N LEU A 747 -14.06 -42.29 -7.30
CA LEU A 747 -13.44 -41.76 -8.51
C LEU A 747 -14.26 -42.17 -9.73
N ILE A 748 -14.78 -41.19 -10.48
CA ILE A 748 -15.60 -41.43 -11.68
C ILE A 748 -14.88 -40.82 -12.88
N ASP A 749 -14.58 -41.62 -13.91
CA ASP A 749 -13.86 -41.17 -15.12
C ASP A 749 -12.52 -40.47 -14.81
N VAL A 750 -11.85 -40.90 -13.73
CA VAL A 750 -10.52 -40.41 -13.33
C VAL A 750 -9.49 -41.45 -13.71
N THR A 751 -8.47 -41.03 -14.47
CA THR A 751 -7.32 -41.90 -14.75
C THR A 751 -6.39 -41.87 -13.53
N ASN A 752 -6.29 -42.98 -12.81
CA ASN A 752 -5.32 -43.19 -11.74
C ASN A 752 -4.20 -44.07 -12.30
N GLY A 753 -3.03 -43.47 -12.59
CA GLY A 753 -2.00 -44.11 -13.43
C GLY A 753 -1.43 -45.40 -12.84
N SER A 754 -1.11 -46.38 -13.69
CA SER A 754 -0.35 -47.57 -13.28
C SER A 754 1.10 -47.19 -12.94
N PRO A 755 1.66 -47.60 -11.79
CA PRO A 755 3.00 -47.20 -11.38
C PRO A 755 4.11 -47.73 -12.32
N VAL A 756 5.08 -46.88 -12.65
CA VAL A 756 6.22 -47.21 -13.55
C VAL A 756 7.55 -46.94 -12.84
N VAL A 757 8.43 -47.92 -12.83
CA VAL A 757 9.80 -47.82 -12.30
C VAL A 757 10.72 -47.21 -13.35
N THR A 758 11.33 -46.08 -13.01
CA THR A 758 12.16 -45.26 -13.90
C THR A 758 13.59 -45.06 -13.41
N ASN A 759 13.94 -45.51 -12.20
CA ASN A 759 15.33 -45.55 -11.72
C ASN A 759 15.64 -46.79 -10.88
N THR A 760 16.93 -47.00 -10.60
CA THR A 760 17.48 -48.17 -9.89
C THR A 760 17.79 -47.91 -8.40
N SER A 761 17.39 -46.75 -7.87
CA SER A 761 17.60 -46.40 -6.47
C SER A 761 16.73 -47.27 -5.56
N ASP A 762 17.19 -47.54 -4.33
CA ASP A 762 16.43 -48.31 -3.32
C ASP A 762 15.12 -47.60 -2.89
N SER A 763 15.09 -46.27 -2.96
CA SER A 763 13.98 -45.42 -2.54
C SER A 763 13.92 -44.13 -3.36
N GLY A 764 12.80 -43.39 -3.27
CA GLY A 764 12.55 -42.14 -3.99
C GLY A 764 11.62 -42.31 -5.20
N PHE A 765 11.16 -41.20 -5.79
CA PHE A 765 10.27 -41.19 -6.95
C PHE A 765 10.83 -42.06 -8.08
N GLY A 766 10.00 -42.89 -8.71
CA GLY A 766 10.43 -43.77 -9.81
C GLY A 766 11.23 -45.00 -9.39
N SER A 767 11.44 -45.23 -8.09
CA SER A 767 12.03 -46.48 -7.58
C SER A 767 11.01 -47.62 -7.52
N LEU A 768 11.49 -48.87 -7.51
CA LEU A 768 10.64 -50.03 -7.29
C LEU A 768 9.91 -49.98 -5.94
N ARG A 769 10.57 -49.46 -4.89
CA ARG A 769 9.96 -49.32 -3.57
C ARG A 769 8.74 -48.40 -3.61
N ASN A 770 8.87 -47.26 -4.31
CA ASN A 770 7.76 -46.34 -4.52
C ASN A 770 6.63 -46.97 -5.35
N ALA A 771 6.96 -47.70 -6.41
CA ALA A 771 5.96 -48.35 -7.26
C ALA A 771 5.19 -49.47 -6.55
N VAL A 772 5.86 -50.28 -5.72
CA VAL A 772 5.23 -51.37 -4.95
C VAL A 772 4.30 -50.82 -3.86
N LEU A 773 4.66 -49.71 -3.23
CA LEU A 773 3.78 -49.03 -2.26
C LEU A 773 2.45 -48.59 -2.90
N ALA A 774 2.49 -48.10 -4.14
CA ALA A 774 1.30 -47.66 -4.88
C ALA A 774 0.35 -48.81 -5.30
N GLY A 775 0.82 -50.07 -5.34
CA GLY A 775 0.02 -51.24 -5.70
C GLY A 775 -0.37 -51.32 -7.19
N GLY A 776 -1.32 -52.20 -7.53
CA GLY A 776 -1.78 -52.36 -8.91
C GLY A 776 -0.72 -52.98 -9.85
N ILE A 777 -0.70 -52.57 -11.12
CA ILE A 777 0.28 -53.07 -12.11
C ILE A 777 1.54 -52.20 -12.07
N VAL A 778 2.62 -52.73 -11.53
CA VAL A 778 3.96 -52.12 -11.55
C VAL A 778 4.67 -52.54 -12.82
N SER A 779 5.13 -51.57 -13.61
CA SER A 779 5.92 -51.81 -14.83
C SER A 779 7.27 -51.09 -14.78
N PHE A 780 8.15 -51.33 -15.75
CA PHE A 780 9.49 -50.72 -15.82
C PHE A 780 9.68 -50.00 -17.14
N ASP A 781 10.15 -48.75 -17.09
CA ASP A 781 10.50 -47.97 -18.28
C ASP A 781 11.98 -48.16 -18.64
N LEU A 782 12.23 -49.05 -19.61
CA LEU A 782 13.57 -49.31 -20.10
C LEU A 782 14.17 -48.17 -20.93
N ASP A 783 13.34 -47.30 -21.50
CA ASP A 783 13.82 -46.15 -22.27
C ASP A 783 14.41 -45.10 -21.31
N VAL A 784 13.81 -44.95 -20.12
CA VAL A 784 14.31 -44.05 -19.07
C VAL A 784 15.49 -44.66 -18.30
N LEU A 785 15.47 -45.96 -17.98
CA LEU A 785 16.58 -46.64 -17.31
C LEU A 785 17.86 -46.71 -18.17
N GLY A 786 17.70 -46.65 -19.49
CA GLY A 786 18.79 -46.71 -20.46
C GLY A 786 19.13 -48.13 -20.91
N PRO A 787 20.03 -48.30 -21.89
CA PRO A 787 20.26 -49.58 -22.53
C PRO A 787 21.06 -50.55 -21.64
N GLY A 788 20.61 -51.80 -21.56
CA GLY A 788 21.32 -52.90 -20.89
C GLY A 788 20.63 -53.41 -19.62
N PRO A 789 21.22 -54.40 -18.92
CA PRO A 789 20.67 -54.93 -17.68
C PRO A 789 20.92 -53.97 -16.51
N HIS A 790 19.91 -53.82 -15.66
CA HIS A 790 19.92 -52.95 -14.49
C HIS A 790 19.78 -53.76 -13.20
N THR A 791 20.40 -53.29 -12.12
CA THR A 791 20.28 -53.89 -10.78
C THR A 791 19.74 -52.85 -9.80
N ILE A 792 18.64 -53.20 -9.13
CA ILE A 792 18.04 -52.45 -8.02
C ILE A 792 18.57 -53.07 -6.73
N ASN A 793 19.46 -52.35 -6.03
CA ASN A 793 20.04 -52.83 -4.78
C ASN A 793 19.14 -52.43 -3.62
N LEU A 794 18.59 -53.40 -2.89
CA LEU A 794 17.74 -53.15 -1.74
C LEU A 794 18.58 -52.94 -0.47
N LEU A 795 18.26 -51.90 0.29
CA LEU A 795 18.87 -51.65 1.61
C LEU A 795 18.03 -52.22 2.76
N SER A 796 16.75 -52.49 2.51
CA SER A 796 15.79 -53.11 3.43
C SER A 796 14.74 -53.90 2.66
N GLU A 797 13.96 -54.75 3.34
CA GLU A 797 12.88 -55.52 2.69
C GLU A 797 11.76 -54.61 2.14
N LEU A 798 11.10 -55.06 1.07
CA LEU A 798 9.91 -54.43 0.50
C LEU A 798 8.68 -55.08 1.13
N ALA A 799 7.95 -54.32 1.94
CA ALA A 799 6.68 -54.77 2.49
C ALA A 799 5.59 -54.72 1.41
N ILE A 800 4.79 -55.79 1.31
CA ILE A 800 3.60 -55.89 0.47
C ILE A 800 2.43 -56.25 1.39
N ASP A 801 1.49 -55.33 1.54
CA ASP A 801 0.29 -55.46 2.37
C ASP A 801 -1.00 -55.26 1.56
N LYS A 802 -0.88 -55.21 0.22
CA LYS A 802 -1.99 -55.05 -0.74
C LYS A 802 -1.70 -55.80 -2.05
N SER A 803 -2.73 -56.01 -2.87
CA SER A 803 -2.59 -56.72 -4.15
C SER A 803 -1.70 -55.93 -5.14
N VAL A 804 -0.68 -56.60 -5.68
CA VAL A 804 0.29 -56.00 -6.60
C VAL A 804 0.71 -57.00 -7.68
N TYR A 805 0.77 -56.53 -8.92
CA TYR A 805 1.25 -57.26 -10.08
C TYR A 805 2.52 -56.57 -10.59
N ILE A 806 3.69 -57.15 -10.31
CA ILE A 806 4.99 -56.61 -10.70
C ILE A 806 5.41 -57.24 -12.03
N ASP A 807 5.27 -56.48 -13.12
CA ASP A 807 5.59 -56.91 -14.48
C ASP A 807 6.99 -56.46 -14.91
N GLY A 808 7.97 -57.33 -14.66
CA GLY A 808 9.34 -57.14 -15.10
C GLY A 808 9.50 -57.29 -16.63
N PRO A 809 10.38 -56.50 -17.27
CA PRO A 809 10.56 -56.53 -18.72
C PRO A 809 11.33 -57.77 -19.21
N GLY A 810 11.79 -58.63 -18.31
CA GLY A 810 12.57 -59.84 -18.57
C GLY A 810 13.63 -60.05 -17.51
N ALA A 811 13.81 -61.31 -17.06
CA ALA A 811 14.74 -61.63 -15.97
C ALA A 811 16.21 -61.28 -16.28
N ASP A 812 16.58 -61.21 -17.57
CA ASP A 812 17.90 -60.79 -18.03
C ASP A 812 18.10 -59.25 -18.01
N LEU A 813 17.05 -58.47 -17.77
CA LEU A 813 17.05 -57.01 -17.87
C LEU A 813 16.97 -56.30 -16.52
N ILE A 814 16.22 -56.82 -15.54
CA ILE A 814 16.14 -56.23 -14.19
C ILE A 814 16.46 -57.30 -13.14
N ALA A 815 17.43 -57.00 -12.27
CA ALA A 815 17.72 -57.77 -11.07
C ALA A 815 17.42 -56.96 -9.80
N ILE A 816 16.65 -57.54 -8.88
CA ILE A 816 16.46 -57.05 -7.52
C ILE A 816 17.45 -57.79 -6.62
N ASP A 817 18.35 -57.05 -5.99
CA ASP A 817 19.52 -57.57 -5.29
C ASP A 817 19.49 -57.19 -3.81
N GLY A 818 19.43 -58.18 -2.93
CA GLY A 818 19.39 -57.99 -1.47
C GLY A 818 20.76 -57.82 -0.82
N GLY A 819 21.84 -57.82 -1.61
CA GLY A 819 23.20 -57.58 -1.11
C GLY A 819 23.72 -58.64 -0.13
N SER A 820 23.08 -59.81 -0.03
CA SER A 820 23.25 -60.82 1.02
C SER A 820 22.94 -60.33 2.44
N SER A 821 22.26 -59.19 2.57
CA SER A 821 22.03 -58.49 3.84
C SER A 821 20.55 -58.27 4.18
N THR A 822 19.63 -58.37 3.22
CA THR A 822 18.18 -58.19 3.47
C THR A 822 17.33 -59.18 2.68
N ARG A 823 16.15 -59.50 3.20
CA ARG A 823 15.07 -60.11 2.42
C ARG A 823 14.62 -59.13 1.33
N LEU A 824 14.15 -59.64 0.17
CA LEU A 824 13.69 -58.77 -0.90
C LEU A 824 12.24 -58.32 -0.68
N PHE A 825 11.32 -59.27 -0.51
CA PHE A 825 9.89 -59.01 -0.32
C PHE A 825 9.37 -59.70 0.95
N SER A 826 8.57 -58.97 1.74
CA SER A 826 7.80 -59.49 2.85
C SER A 826 6.33 -59.20 2.61
N ILE A 827 5.55 -60.24 2.36
CA ILE A 827 4.11 -60.17 2.11
C ILE A 827 3.42 -60.55 3.41
N THR A 828 2.80 -59.58 4.06
CA THR A 828 2.11 -59.76 5.34
C THR A 828 0.61 -59.68 5.13
N GLU A 829 -0.13 -60.68 5.61
CA GLU A 829 -1.58 -60.72 5.51
C GLU A 829 -2.21 -59.75 6.53
N SER A 830 -2.81 -58.67 6.04
CA SER A 830 -3.78 -57.85 6.79
C SER A 830 -5.23 -58.25 6.47
N ASP A 831 -5.47 -58.88 5.30
CA ASP A 831 -6.77 -59.35 4.81
C ASP A 831 -6.64 -60.57 3.86
N ALA A 832 -7.66 -61.44 3.84
CA ALA A 832 -7.65 -62.77 3.20
C ALA A 832 -7.69 -62.81 1.65
N ASP A 833 -7.60 -61.66 0.95
CA ASP A 833 -7.80 -61.55 -0.50
C ASP A 833 -6.62 -60.88 -1.25
N ILE A 834 -5.44 -60.78 -0.63
CA ILE A 834 -4.25 -60.18 -1.28
C ILE A 834 -3.70 -61.12 -2.37
N GLN A 835 -3.63 -60.61 -3.62
CA GLN A 835 -3.02 -61.29 -4.76
C GLN A 835 -1.71 -60.61 -5.15
N VAL A 836 -0.61 -61.36 -5.09
CA VAL A 836 0.72 -60.89 -5.47
C VAL A 836 1.20 -61.70 -6.67
N GLU A 837 1.46 -61.03 -7.78
CA GLU A 837 2.13 -61.65 -8.92
C GLU A 837 3.45 -60.93 -9.21
N ILE A 838 4.54 -61.69 -9.36
CA ILE A 838 5.84 -61.16 -9.75
C ILE A 838 6.29 -61.87 -11.01
N ARG A 839 6.56 -61.08 -12.04
CA ARG A 839 6.89 -61.58 -13.37
C ARG A 839 8.20 -61.02 -13.89
N GLY A 840 8.96 -61.84 -14.64
CA GLY A 840 10.01 -61.33 -15.54
C GLY A 840 11.17 -60.60 -14.86
N LEU A 841 11.56 -61.01 -13.65
CA LEU A 841 12.62 -60.38 -12.85
C LEU A 841 13.65 -61.40 -12.36
N THR A 842 14.90 -60.98 -12.13
CA THR A 842 15.87 -61.74 -11.33
C THR A 842 15.78 -61.30 -9.88
N LEU A 843 15.52 -62.22 -8.96
CA LEU A 843 15.51 -62.02 -7.51
C LEU A 843 16.73 -62.69 -6.90
N ARG A 844 17.71 -61.90 -6.44
CA ARG A 844 19.00 -62.45 -6.02
C ARG A 844 19.57 -61.90 -4.72
N ASN A 845 20.45 -62.71 -4.13
CA ASN A 845 21.22 -62.39 -2.92
C ASN A 845 20.35 -61.89 -1.75
N GLY A 846 19.11 -62.31 -1.63
CA GLY A 846 18.26 -62.02 -0.49
C GLY A 846 18.65 -62.85 0.74
N ASN A 847 18.68 -62.26 1.93
CA ASN A 847 19.03 -62.94 3.18
C ASN A 847 18.08 -62.53 4.31
N ALA A 848 17.36 -63.49 4.88
CA ALA A 848 16.40 -63.25 5.96
C ALA A 848 17.05 -63.07 7.36
N ASN A 849 18.38 -63.10 7.50
CA ASN A 849 19.13 -62.86 8.74
C ASN A 849 18.61 -63.64 9.97
N GLY A 850 18.27 -64.92 9.77
CA GLY A 850 17.69 -65.78 10.81
C GLY A 850 16.16 -65.87 10.80
N GLY A 851 15.49 -65.21 9.84
CA GLY A 851 14.10 -65.46 9.47
C GLY A 851 13.94 -66.44 8.31
N ASP A 852 12.70 -66.58 7.81
CA ASP A 852 12.32 -67.48 6.71
C ASP A 852 12.17 -66.72 5.39
N GLY A 853 12.36 -67.40 4.25
CA GLY A 853 12.19 -66.81 2.92
C GLY A 853 13.27 -65.77 2.61
N GLY A 854 14.41 -66.19 2.07
CA GLY A 854 15.54 -65.28 1.79
C GLY A 854 15.23 -64.21 0.73
N ALA A 855 14.46 -64.55 -0.30
CA ALA A 855 13.94 -63.59 -1.28
C ALA A 855 12.54 -63.13 -0.91
N ILE A 856 11.61 -64.06 -0.69
CA ILE A 856 10.20 -63.76 -0.45
C ILE A 856 9.74 -64.50 0.81
N PHE A 857 9.19 -63.75 1.75
CA PHE A 857 8.39 -64.28 2.84
C PHE A 857 6.92 -63.95 2.56
N ASN A 858 6.07 -64.97 2.52
CA ASN A 858 4.64 -64.83 2.29
C ASN A 858 3.86 -65.37 3.49
N ASP A 859 3.09 -64.53 4.16
CA ASP A 859 2.35 -64.85 5.38
C ASP A 859 0.85 -65.00 5.16
N GLY A 860 0.43 -65.57 4.02
CA GLY A 860 -0.98 -65.91 3.78
C GLY A 860 -1.56 -65.51 2.42
N ALA A 861 -0.88 -64.64 1.65
CA ALA A 861 -1.38 -64.14 0.36
C ALA A 861 -1.29 -65.17 -0.78
N GLU A 862 -2.08 -64.95 -1.85
CA GLU A 862 -1.95 -65.70 -3.11
C GLU A 862 -0.73 -65.20 -3.89
N LEU A 863 0.39 -65.91 -3.80
CA LEU A 863 1.64 -65.56 -4.49
C LEU A 863 1.81 -66.35 -5.80
N THR A 864 1.84 -65.64 -6.92
CA THR A 864 2.17 -66.17 -8.25
C THR A 864 3.53 -65.64 -8.72
N LEU A 865 4.41 -66.52 -9.17
CA LEU A 865 5.70 -66.15 -9.77
C LEU A 865 5.76 -66.66 -11.21
N ARG A 866 6.05 -65.78 -12.17
CA ARG A 866 6.16 -66.14 -13.60
C ARG A 866 7.46 -65.64 -14.19
N GLU A 867 8.19 -66.48 -14.91
CA GLU A 867 9.40 -66.02 -15.63
C GLU A 867 10.44 -65.32 -14.71
N VAL A 868 10.48 -65.69 -13.42
CA VAL A 868 11.39 -65.14 -12.41
C VAL A 868 12.61 -66.05 -12.22
N VAL A 869 13.79 -65.45 -12.03
CA VAL A 869 15.03 -66.17 -11.69
C VAL A 869 15.38 -65.94 -10.22
N LEU A 870 15.41 -66.99 -9.41
CA LEU A 870 15.85 -66.93 -8.00
C LEU A 870 17.28 -67.45 -7.86
N THR A 871 18.22 -66.64 -7.36
CA THR A 871 19.61 -67.07 -7.20
C THR A 871 20.31 -66.44 -5.99
N GLY A 872 21.14 -67.19 -5.28
CA GLY A 872 21.91 -66.65 -4.13
C GLY A 872 21.09 -66.26 -2.90
N ASN A 873 19.82 -66.67 -2.80
CA ASN A 873 18.94 -66.31 -1.68
C ASN A 873 19.05 -67.32 -0.52
N GLY A 874 19.00 -66.84 0.73
CA GLY A 874 19.12 -67.66 1.95
C GLY A 874 18.17 -67.27 3.09
N GLY A 875 17.48 -68.27 3.65
CA GLY A 875 16.59 -68.16 4.82
C GLY A 875 16.58 -69.48 5.59
N ASN A 876 16.08 -69.46 6.84
CA ASN A 876 16.05 -70.63 7.72
C ASN A 876 15.09 -71.72 7.19
N LEU A 877 13.82 -71.37 6.98
CA LEU A 877 12.85 -72.16 6.22
C LEU A 877 12.62 -71.47 4.86
N GLY A 878 12.41 -72.28 3.82
CA GLY A 878 12.14 -71.76 2.48
C GLY A 878 13.29 -70.91 1.93
N GLY A 879 14.46 -71.52 1.69
CA GLY A 879 15.73 -70.81 1.42
C GLY A 879 15.64 -69.56 0.54
N ALA A 880 14.91 -69.62 -0.58
CA ALA A 880 14.54 -68.44 -1.35
C ALA A 880 13.11 -67.95 -1.05
N ILE A 881 12.13 -68.85 -0.95
CA ILE A 881 10.72 -68.49 -0.70
C ILE A 881 10.21 -69.30 0.47
N TYR A 882 9.60 -68.62 1.44
CA TYR A 882 8.78 -69.22 2.47
C TYR A 882 7.34 -68.73 2.32
N SER A 883 6.38 -69.65 2.35
CA SER A 883 4.95 -69.34 2.35
C SER A 883 4.31 -70.04 3.54
N ALA A 884 3.81 -69.29 4.52
CA ALA A 884 2.95 -69.82 5.56
C ALA A 884 1.64 -70.30 4.89
N ALA A 885 1.18 -71.50 5.21
CA ALA A 885 -0.09 -71.98 4.69
C ALA A 885 -1.21 -71.12 5.30
N GLY A 886 -1.91 -70.35 4.47
CA GLY A 886 -3.19 -69.74 4.85
C GLY A 886 -4.09 -70.83 5.44
N SER A 887 -4.71 -70.54 6.58
CA SER A 887 -5.58 -71.45 7.32
C SER A 887 -6.55 -72.18 6.39
N ALA A 888 -6.27 -73.45 6.08
CA ALA A 888 -7.18 -74.29 5.31
C ALA A 888 -8.49 -74.43 6.11
N SER A 889 -9.55 -73.85 5.56
CA SER A 889 -10.93 -74.12 5.95
C SER A 889 -11.18 -75.63 5.85
N ASP A 890 -11.62 -76.19 6.98
CA ASP A 890 -12.03 -77.56 7.15
C ASP A 890 -13.32 -77.81 6.34
N ASP A 891 -13.19 -78.37 5.13
CA ASP A 891 -14.34 -78.91 4.40
C ASP A 891 -14.03 -80.32 3.89
N GLY A 892 -14.19 -81.28 4.81
CA GLY A 892 -14.85 -82.56 4.56
C GLY A 892 -14.24 -83.54 3.54
N GLY A 893 -13.56 -84.56 4.06
CA GLY A 893 -13.64 -85.92 3.49
C GLY A 893 -12.33 -86.70 3.37
N ASP A 894 -11.97 -87.43 4.42
CA ASP A 894 -11.15 -88.66 4.31
C ASP A 894 -11.88 -89.68 3.40
N PRO A 895 -11.21 -90.24 2.39
CA PRO A 895 -10.80 -91.63 2.55
C PRO A 895 -9.42 -91.95 1.95
N TYR A 896 -8.61 -92.65 2.74
CA TYR A 896 -7.39 -93.44 2.43
C TYR A 896 -6.07 -92.87 2.98
N GLY A 897 -6.01 -92.69 4.31
CA GLY A 897 -5.24 -93.55 5.24
C GLY A 897 -3.73 -93.79 4.99
N GLY A 898 -2.92 -93.48 6.02
CA GLY A 898 -1.72 -94.27 6.35
C GLY A 898 -0.49 -93.60 6.98
N ASP A 899 -0.62 -92.98 8.17
CA ASP A 899 0.28 -93.06 9.35
C ASP A 899 1.83 -92.72 9.23
N PRO A 900 2.65 -92.66 10.31
CA PRO A 900 3.29 -91.41 10.75
C PRO A 900 4.81 -91.53 11.10
N TYR A 901 5.68 -90.63 10.64
CA TYR A 901 7.03 -90.44 11.22
C TYR A 901 7.45 -88.98 10.94
N GLY A 902 7.87 -88.13 11.87
CA GLY A 902 8.76 -88.37 13.00
C GLY A 902 10.16 -87.84 12.66
N GLY A 903 10.40 -86.54 12.90
CA GLY A 903 11.70 -85.93 13.23
C GLY A 903 12.86 -85.98 12.21
N GLY A 904 13.34 -84.78 11.85
CA GLY A 904 14.77 -84.50 11.75
C GLY A 904 15.38 -84.30 10.35
N GLY A 905 15.76 -83.06 10.07
CA GLY A 905 17.07 -82.73 9.49
C GLY A 905 17.27 -82.87 7.97
N GLY A 906 17.32 -81.72 7.31
CA GLY A 906 18.36 -81.41 6.31
C GLY A 906 18.17 -81.89 4.88
N GLY A 907 18.11 -80.93 3.96
CA GLY A 907 18.66 -81.09 2.61
C GLY A 907 17.66 -80.95 1.47
N GLY A 908 17.74 -79.80 0.79
CA GLY A 908 17.73 -79.70 -0.67
C GLY A 908 16.51 -80.22 -1.43
N GLY A 909 15.66 -79.29 -1.85
CA GLY A 909 14.70 -79.53 -2.92
C GLY A 909 14.36 -78.20 -3.59
N GLY A 910 15.17 -77.81 -4.58
CA GLY A 910 14.76 -76.76 -5.51
C GLY A 910 13.51 -77.22 -6.25
N LEU A 911 12.43 -76.45 -6.14
CA LEU A 911 11.28 -76.59 -7.02
C LEU A 911 11.66 -75.97 -8.36
N VAL A 912 12.18 -76.81 -9.25
CA VAL A 912 12.03 -76.63 -10.69
C VAL A 912 10.70 -77.29 -11.04
N SER A 913 9.67 -76.48 -11.30
CA SER A 913 8.58 -76.90 -12.19
C SER A 913 8.35 -75.79 -13.21
N ARG A 914 8.63 -76.13 -14.47
CA ARG A 914 8.17 -75.35 -15.64
C ARG A 914 6.64 -75.22 -15.58
N LEU A 915 6.14 -74.00 -15.56
CA LEU A 915 5.29 -73.42 -16.62
C LEU A 915 5.38 -71.90 -16.54
#